data_AF-A0A3G8R9B0-F1
#
_entry.id   AF-A0A3G8R9B0-F1
#
_cell.length_a   1.000
_cell.length_b   1.000
_cell.length_c   1.000
_cell.angle_alpha   90.00
_cell.angle_beta   90.00
_cell.angle_gamma   90.00
#
_symmetry.space_group_name_H-M   'P 1'
#
loop_
_entity.id
_entity.type
_entity.pdbx_description
1 polymer ?
#
loop_
_entity_poly.entity_id
_entity_poly.type
_entity_poly.pdbx_seq_one_letter_code
_entity_poly.pdbx_strand_id
1 'polypeptide(L)'
;MNGPYTYRLLDPLTDRKNARFTTKYTRAELEQMTTFQLRGICDKERLVEGFANRLAREELIRVILRFRSAEEHLLITRPNPGGFERMQSALQRNWNDRRQESGGIRVPAKITLYQGVRTGRMDNYRIESDLPWLSSSNVLLVNATGELCGVLNLVKDEGRTGVYYLSRHRDAELRETSNHSYSLLFLRRQESEYFYNLYYGDKPMLPLKLQGHRIPVAELIIRGTETTDAVLAIDFGTSNTTAGAYLDSSYVTAPDTGMSSTVRLDAINYVSFPGPEGTEGDWIEVLPTAIRVADCSNPEHIVYAFGEEALRGSDVAGSRATVLRGIKRWVNDYKRIEELMDSEGNTATASRSDILAAFIRYVIATAEQQFKCRFRNLHFSAPVKLQPQFIEMFSDILPDYRIEAEDALDEGLAVLYNTLADQMERGTFADGEEYQALVIDCGGGTTDLSSCRFRIEDGRIAYKLDIHTTYENGDTNFGGNNLTYRIMQFMKIVFAGYYAAETRLPDTDIDALIGIPSGDLYRHVDEFGVDAVYAGLEERYRDAEAILPTAFKRYEHATRDEYQRVLSNFHLLWSAAENMKKEFFLRTGILRSRFESEQVLSAESDLNIAVMDRWLVSVIENGRFRDEYGLPDVVFNIREVQQLLKADIYNIVRKFLDDFYLEGRLQDYSIIKLTGQSCRIDVFREALKEFVPGRSIEFRQKAEDLSRVPELKMACLRGAIRYLNAKKMGTIEPVITNHIPAIPYTVSAWTHTGREKELIASLESSRVRGSISRPSQAVEVEFFLTANGGKLRQRHVYRSRPDAFEPMPYEEIAELYGRDIPQDDTDSIRNEETKYFVFVGDSRWGFYVVPITRRDELLYLGPKRFFAFENDLSELDFFDGTK
;
A
#
# COMPACT_ATOMS: atom_id res chain seq x y z
N MET A 1 -17.41 -33.20 68.55
CA MET A 1 -18.03 -34.14 67.59
C MET A 1 -17.80 -33.59 66.20
N ASN A 2 -16.86 -34.20 65.47
CA ASN A 2 -16.68 -34.00 64.03
C ASN A 2 -17.26 -35.23 63.33
N GLY A 3 -18.17 -35.01 62.38
CA GLY A 3 -18.68 -36.02 61.44
C GLY A 3 -18.80 -35.40 60.05
N PRO A 4 -18.59 -36.16 58.96
CA PRO A 4 -17.97 -35.65 57.74
C PRO A 4 -18.97 -35.11 56.72
N TYR A 5 -18.64 -33.96 56.11
CA TYR A 5 -19.32 -33.47 54.90
C TYR A 5 -18.83 -34.25 53.68
N THR A 6 -19.78 -34.83 52.94
CA THR A 6 -19.58 -35.50 51.66
C THR A 6 -19.65 -34.46 50.53
N TYR A 7 -18.62 -34.38 49.69
CA TYR A 7 -18.66 -33.62 48.44
C TYR A 7 -19.41 -34.41 47.37
N ARG A 8 -20.45 -33.81 46.76
CA ARG A 8 -20.96 -34.24 45.44
C ARG A 8 -20.15 -33.54 44.36
N LEU A 9 -19.41 -34.29 43.56
CA LEU A 9 -18.91 -33.84 42.26
C LEU A 9 -20.10 -33.79 41.29
N LEU A 10 -20.36 -32.61 40.74
CA LEU A 10 -21.29 -32.43 39.62
C LEU A 10 -20.62 -32.91 38.33
N ASP A 11 -21.29 -33.82 37.63
CA ASP A 11 -20.92 -34.41 36.35
C ASP A 11 -21.06 -33.36 35.21
N PRO A 12 -20.06 -33.17 34.33
CA PRO A 12 -20.09 -32.13 33.29
C PRO A 12 -21.11 -32.36 32.15
N LEU A 13 -21.88 -33.44 32.16
CA LEU A 13 -22.67 -33.86 30.98
C LEU A 13 -24.14 -33.42 30.99
N THR A 14 -24.58 -32.61 31.93
CA THR A 14 -26.00 -32.18 32.05
C THR A 14 -26.16 -30.67 32.21
N ASP A 15 -25.77 -29.87 31.20
CA ASP A 15 -26.41 -28.56 30.97
C ASP A 15 -26.23 -27.97 29.55
N ARG A 16 -26.53 -28.76 28.52
CA ARG A 16 -26.45 -28.36 27.09
C ARG A 16 -27.57 -27.41 26.62
N LYS A 17 -28.19 -26.60 27.49
CA LYS A 17 -29.34 -25.74 27.12
C LYS A 17 -29.25 -24.24 27.45
N ASN A 18 -28.06 -23.72 27.75
CA ASN A 18 -27.80 -22.27 27.75
C ASN A 18 -26.49 -21.98 27.00
N ALA A 19 -26.56 -21.82 25.68
CA ALA A 19 -25.43 -21.36 24.87
C ALA A 19 -25.20 -19.85 25.10
N ARG A 20 -24.52 -19.51 26.20
CA ARG A 20 -23.84 -18.21 26.34
C ARG A 20 -22.57 -18.27 25.48
N PHE A 21 -22.43 -17.31 24.57
CA PHE A 21 -21.25 -17.10 23.73
C PHE A 21 -19.96 -17.17 24.57
N THR A 22 -19.07 -18.10 24.25
CA THR A 22 -17.78 -18.29 24.95
C THR A 22 -16.70 -17.48 24.23
N THR A 23 -16.56 -16.20 24.57
CA THR A 23 -15.52 -15.33 24.00
C THR A 23 -14.14 -15.74 24.51
N LYS A 24 -13.18 -15.93 23.60
CA LYS A 24 -11.76 -16.18 23.88
C LYS A 24 -10.96 -14.89 23.68
N TYR A 25 -9.82 -14.76 24.34
CA TYR A 25 -8.99 -13.56 24.32
C TYR A 25 -7.51 -13.90 24.07
N THR A 26 -6.83 -13.11 23.24
CA THR A 26 -5.38 -13.14 23.05
C THR A 26 -4.68 -12.22 24.06
N ARG A 27 -3.37 -12.38 24.24
CA ARG A 27 -2.61 -11.53 25.17
C ARG A 27 -2.60 -10.07 24.73
N ALA A 28 -2.38 -9.81 23.44
CA ALA A 28 -2.39 -8.48 22.86
C ALA A 28 -3.75 -7.77 23.04
N GLU A 29 -4.87 -8.48 22.88
CA GLU A 29 -6.21 -7.92 23.11
C GLU A 29 -6.42 -7.51 24.57
N LEU A 30 -5.96 -8.33 25.52
CA LEU A 30 -6.10 -8.03 26.94
C LEU A 30 -5.13 -6.93 27.39
N GLU A 31 -3.95 -6.85 26.79
CA GLU A 31 -2.97 -5.76 26.99
C GLU A 31 -3.43 -4.44 26.38
N GLN A 32 -4.41 -4.45 25.46
CA GLN A 32 -5.06 -3.23 24.95
C GLN A 32 -6.28 -2.80 25.78
N MET A 33 -6.77 -3.64 26.69
CA MET A 33 -7.93 -3.33 27.52
C MET A 33 -7.55 -2.58 28.81
N THR A 34 -8.48 -1.73 29.25
CA THR A 34 -8.39 -1.05 30.54
C THR A 34 -8.61 -2.03 31.70
N THR A 35 -8.06 -1.73 32.88
CA THR A 35 -8.26 -2.55 34.08
C THR A 35 -9.74 -2.75 34.43
N PHE A 36 -10.60 -1.78 34.10
CA PHE A 36 -12.05 -1.88 34.29
C PHE A 36 -12.68 -2.92 33.34
N GLN A 37 -12.32 -2.90 32.06
CA GLN A 37 -12.77 -3.91 31.08
C GLN A 37 -12.29 -5.32 31.44
N LEU A 38 -11.03 -5.46 31.86
CA LEU A 38 -10.47 -6.74 32.32
C LEU A 38 -11.22 -7.31 33.54
N ARG A 39 -11.59 -6.46 34.50
CA ARG A 39 -12.44 -6.86 35.64
C ARG A 39 -13.85 -7.24 35.20
N GLY A 40 -14.42 -6.47 34.27
CA GLY A 40 -15.71 -6.77 33.65
C GLY A 40 -15.74 -8.15 32.99
N ILE A 41 -14.64 -8.55 32.33
CA ILE A 41 -14.48 -9.91 31.78
C ILE A 41 -14.48 -10.94 32.90
N CYS A 42 -13.67 -10.75 33.94
CA CYS A 42 -13.61 -11.68 35.08
C CYS A 42 -14.97 -11.88 35.78
N ASP A 43 -15.76 -10.82 35.92
CA ASP A 43 -17.08 -10.85 36.57
C ASP A 43 -18.15 -11.47 35.65
N LYS A 44 -18.18 -11.06 34.37
CA LYS A 44 -19.13 -11.57 33.35
C LYS A 44 -18.93 -13.07 33.11
N GLU A 45 -17.68 -13.51 33.09
CA GLU A 45 -17.26 -14.89 32.81
C GLU A 45 -17.08 -15.75 34.08
N ARG A 46 -17.33 -15.20 35.28
CA ARG A 46 -17.17 -15.86 36.59
C ARG A 46 -15.80 -16.53 36.78
N LEU A 47 -14.72 -15.91 36.31
CA LEU A 47 -13.39 -16.53 36.33
C LEU A 47 -12.80 -16.61 37.75
N VAL A 48 -13.16 -15.67 38.63
CA VAL A 48 -12.77 -15.67 40.06
C VAL A 48 -13.83 -14.94 40.90
N GLU A 49 -14.69 -15.67 41.61
CA GLU A 49 -15.66 -15.05 42.52
C GLU A 49 -14.94 -14.35 43.69
N GLY A 50 -15.06 -13.02 43.76
CA GLY A 50 -14.69 -12.22 44.93
C GLY A 50 -13.23 -11.73 45.04
N PHE A 51 -12.33 -12.08 44.11
CA PHE A 51 -10.91 -11.65 44.15
C PHE A 51 -10.46 -10.74 42.99
N ALA A 52 -11.25 -10.61 41.91
CA ALA A 52 -10.87 -9.81 40.73
C ALA A 52 -10.59 -8.33 41.04
N ASN A 53 -11.28 -7.76 42.04
CA ASN A 53 -11.09 -6.36 42.44
C ASN A 53 -9.76 -6.08 43.17
N ARG A 54 -9.04 -7.11 43.62
CA ARG A 54 -7.75 -6.98 44.34
C ARG A 54 -6.53 -7.30 43.49
N LEU A 55 -6.72 -7.81 42.28
CA LEU A 55 -5.63 -8.20 41.38
C LEU A 55 -5.09 -7.00 40.60
N ALA A 56 -3.77 -6.98 40.42
CA ALA A 56 -3.10 -6.03 39.54
C ALA A 56 -3.45 -6.32 38.06
N ARG A 57 -3.26 -5.34 37.18
CA ARG A 57 -3.60 -5.45 35.75
C ARG A 57 -2.95 -6.68 35.08
N GLU A 58 -1.67 -6.89 35.32
CA GLU A 58 -0.92 -8.02 34.78
C GLU A 58 -1.44 -9.38 35.31
N GLU A 59 -1.92 -9.41 36.56
CA GLU A 59 -2.52 -10.60 37.15
C GLU A 59 -3.91 -10.88 36.58
N LEU A 60 -4.70 -9.83 36.30
CA LEU A 60 -5.99 -9.95 35.59
C LEU A 60 -5.80 -10.52 34.19
N ILE A 61 -4.83 -9.99 33.43
CA ILE A 61 -4.49 -10.50 32.09
C ILE A 61 -4.08 -11.97 32.17
N ARG A 62 -3.20 -12.35 33.09
CA ARG A 62 -2.80 -13.76 33.29
C ARG A 62 -3.96 -14.67 33.68
N VAL A 63 -4.87 -14.21 34.54
CA VAL A 63 -6.06 -14.97 34.94
C VAL A 63 -7.00 -15.17 33.75
N ILE A 64 -7.27 -14.11 32.97
CA ILE A 64 -8.13 -14.22 31.80
C ILE A 64 -7.49 -15.12 30.75
N LEU A 65 -6.19 -14.99 30.47
CA LEU A 65 -5.47 -15.89 29.58
C LEU A 65 -5.50 -17.34 30.08
N ARG A 66 -5.29 -17.57 31.38
CA ARG A 66 -5.30 -18.92 31.94
C ARG A 66 -6.62 -19.66 31.71
N PHE A 67 -7.75 -18.97 31.75
CA PHE A 67 -9.08 -19.59 31.65
C PHE A 67 -9.79 -19.38 30.30
N ARG A 68 -9.41 -18.36 29.54
CA ARG A 68 -10.06 -17.90 28.30
C ARG A 68 -9.09 -17.55 27.18
N SER A 69 -7.82 -17.99 27.25
CA SER A 69 -6.87 -17.82 26.14
C SER A 69 -7.43 -18.44 24.86
N ALA A 70 -7.46 -17.64 23.79
CA ALA A 70 -7.29 -18.17 22.45
C ALA A 70 -5.87 -18.75 22.44
N GLU A 71 -5.73 -20.08 22.37
CA GLU A 71 -4.47 -20.77 22.62
C GLU A 71 -3.34 -20.21 21.77
N GLU A 72 -2.35 -19.55 22.39
CA GLU A 72 -1.04 -19.37 21.75
C GLU A 72 -0.39 -20.75 21.68
N HIS A 73 -0.59 -21.44 20.57
CA HIS A 73 0.19 -22.62 20.26
C HIS A 73 1.66 -22.19 20.14
N LEU A 74 2.54 -22.74 20.98
CA LEU A 74 3.97 -22.43 20.96
C LEU A 74 4.61 -23.02 19.70
N LEU A 75 4.61 -22.24 18.63
CA LEU A 75 5.10 -22.62 17.30
C LEU A 75 6.51 -22.08 17.04
N ILE A 76 7.38 -22.93 16.49
CA ILE A 76 8.73 -22.54 16.07
C ILE A 76 8.60 -21.84 14.72
N THR A 77 8.74 -20.51 14.72
CA THR A 77 8.50 -19.66 13.55
C THR A 77 9.71 -18.80 13.18
N ARG A 78 10.63 -18.56 14.10
CA ARG A 78 11.87 -17.80 13.86
C ARG A 78 13.09 -18.71 14.00
N PRO A 79 14.13 -18.54 13.17
CA PRO A 79 15.37 -19.29 13.35
C PRO A 79 16.03 -18.95 14.69
N ASN A 80 16.63 -19.94 15.34
CA ASN A 80 17.45 -19.75 16.53
C ASN A 80 18.76 -20.56 16.43
N PRO A 81 19.94 -19.93 16.50
CA PRO A 81 21.22 -20.63 16.47
C PRO A 81 21.30 -21.77 17.50
N GLY A 82 21.72 -22.96 17.06
CA GLY A 82 21.83 -24.15 17.90
C GLY A 82 20.50 -24.83 18.27
N GLY A 83 19.35 -24.21 17.95
CA GLY A 83 18.03 -24.78 18.25
C GLY A 83 17.78 -26.09 17.51
N PHE A 84 18.21 -26.17 16.25
CA PHE A 84 18.05 -27.35 15.40
C PHE A 84 18.85 -28.56 15.93
N GLU A 85 20.09 -28.35 16.35
CA GLU A 85 20.96 -29.38 16.94
C GLU A 85 20.43 -29.91 18.27
N ARG A 86 19.86 -29.03 19.11
CA ARG A 86 19.21 -29.41 20.36
C ARG A 86 18.01 -30.31 20.09
N MET A 87 17.15 -29.94 19.13
CA MET A 87 16.00 -30.77 18.74
C MET A 87 16.42 -32.13 18.19
N GLN A 88 17.42 -32.15 17.29
CA GLN A 88 17.98 -33.38 16.73
C GLN A 88 18.48 -34.32 17.83
N SER A 89 19.23 -33.78 18.79
CA SER A 89 19.78 -34.55 19.91
C SER A 89 18.68 -35.15 20.80
N ALA A 90 17.60 -34.40 21.06
CA ALA A 90 16.46 -34.89 21.83
C ALA A 90 15.68 -35.97 21.07
N LEU A 91 15.49 -35.79 19.76
CA LEU A 91 14.80 -36.76 18.91
C LEU A 91 15.55 -38.09 18.89
N GLN A 92 16.87 -38.09 18.70
CA GLN A 92 17.69 -39.30 18.68
C GLN A 92 17.70 -40.07 20.02
N ARG A 93 17.63 -39.36 21.15
CA ARG A 93 17.72 -39.98 22.49
C ARG A 93 16.38 -40.48 23.02
N ASN A 94 15.29 -39.77 22.72
CA ASN A 94 14.04 -39.90 23.45
C ASN A 94 12.82 -40.26 22.57
N TRP A 95 12.99 -40.39 21.25
CA TRP A 95 11.91 -40.78 20.34
C TRP A 95 11.58 -42.27 20.46
N ASN A 96 10.32 -42.58 20.74
CA ASN A 96 9.85 -43.94 20.75
C ASN A 96 9.03 -44.21 19.49
N ASP A 97 9.59 -44.95 18.54
CA ASP A 97 9.00 -45.23 17.23
C ASP A 97 7.87 -46.27 17.36
N ARG A 98 6.74 -45.89 17.96
CA ARG A 98 5.50 -46.65 17.80
C ARG A 98 4.93 -46.29 16.44
N ARG A 99 5.18 -47.14 15.45
CA ARG A 99 4.42 -47.20 14.19
C ARG A 99 2.95 -47.49 14.50
N GLN A 100 2.19 -46.48 14.91
CA GLN A 100 0.74 -46.56 14.88
C GLN A 100 0.33 -46.18 13.46
N GLU A 101 -0.18 -47.15 12.71
CA GLU A 101 -0.80 -46.93 11.40
C GLU A 101 -1.89 -45.86 11.56
N SER A 102 -1.61 -44.68 11.02
CA SER A 102 -2.43 -43.48 11.17
C SER A 102 -3.66 -43.58 10.27
N GLY A 103 -4.70 -44.30 10.72
CA GLY A 103 -5.99 -44.40 10.04
C GLY A 103 -6.83 -43.10 10.04
N GLY A 104 -6.24 -41.93 10.33
CA GLY A 104 -7.00 -40.70 10.57
C GLY A 104 -6.32 -39.38 10.26
N ILE A 105 -5.09 -39.36 9.71
CA ILE A 105 -4.45 -38.13 9.22
C ILE A 105 -4.12 -38.34 7.74
N ARG A 106 -4.63 -37.48 6.87
CA ARG A 106 -4.37 -37.49 5.43
C ARG A 106 -3.39 -36.38 5.09
N VAL A 107 -2.30 -36.77 4.43
CA VAL A 107 -1.23 -35.87 4.00
C VAL A 107 -1.19 -35.86 2.46
N PRO A 108 -0.86 -34.72 1.81
CA PRO A 108 -0.67 -34.67 0.37
C PRO A 108 0.40 -35.66 -0.10
N ALA A 109 0.19 -36.27 -1.27
CA ALA A 109 1.15 -37.22 -1.83
C ALA A 109 2.46 -36.55 -2.24
N LYS A 110 2.36 -35.32 -2.77
CA LYS A 110 3.49 -34.50 -3.22
C LYS A 110 3.62 -33.22 -2.39
N ILE A 111 4.82 -32.92 -1.91
CA ILE A 111 5.15 -31.68 -1.19
C ILE A 111 6.48 -31.12 -1.72
N THR A 112 6.48 -29.89 -2.20
CA THR A 112 7.69 -29.18 -2.65
C THR A 112 8.02 -28.04 -1.67
N LEU A 113 9.15 -28.14 -0.96
CA LEU A 113 9.63 -27.12 -0.04
C LEU A 113 10.80 -26.35 -0.65
N TYR A 114 10.73 -25.02 -0.56
CA TYR A 114 11.71 -24.11 -1.16
C TYR A 114 12.53 -23.39 -0.10
N GLN A 115 13.86 -23.46 -0.21
CA GLN A 115 14.75 -22.73 0.68
C GLN A 115 14.64 -21.20 0.45
N GLY A 116 14.62 -20.45 1.56
CA GLY A 116 14.55 -18.98 1.55
C GLY A 116 13.18 -18.38 1.16
N VAL A 117 12.18 -19.21 0.85
CA VAL A 117 10.80 -18.79 0.58
C VAL A 117 9.86 -19.41 1.60
N ARG A 118 8.92 -18.64 2.16
CA ARG A 118 7.96 -19.17 3.15
C ARG A 118 7.04 -20.23 2.52
N THR A 119 6.59 -21.17 3.34
CA THR A 119 5.49 -22.09 3.04
C THR A 119 4.27 -21.62 3.82
N GLY A 120 3.09 -21.58 3.21
CA GLY A 120 1.87 -21.15 3.88
C GLY A 120 0.61 -21.64 3.19
N ARG A 121 -0.53 -21.07 3.57
CA ARG A 121 -1.87 -21.52 3.11
C ARG A 121 -2.01 -21.55 1.58
N MET A 122 -1.43 -20.58 0.88
CA MET A 122 -1.48 -20.47 -0.59
C MET A 122 -0.79 -21.64 -1.31
N ASP A 123 0.10 -22.37 -0.63
CA ASP A 123 0.75 -23.56 -1.20
C ASP A 123 -0.15 -24.80 -1.18
N ASN A 124 -1.32 -24.70 -0.53
CA ASN A 124 -2.37 -25.72 -0.49
C ASN A 124 -1.89 -27.12 -0.02
N TYR A 125 -0.85 -27.16 0.83
CA TYR A 125 -0.44 -28.39 1.52
C TYR A 125 -1.40 -28.70 2.67
N ARG A 126 -2.59 -29.15 2.30
CA ARG A 126 -3.72 -29.42 3.18
C ARG A 126 -3.57 -30.77 3.89
N ILE A 127 -3.72 -30.75 5.21
CA ILE A 127 -3.80 -31.93 6.06
C ILE A 127 -5.24 -32.08 6.54
N GLU A 128 -5.83 -33.26 6.40
CA GLU A 128 -7.17 -33.56 6.92
C GLU A 128 -7.09 -34.57 8.07
N SER A 129 -7.76 -34.30 9.18
CA SER A 129 -7.85 -35.24 10.29
C SER A 129 -9.05 -34.99 11.18
N ASP A 130 -9.75 -36.08 11.54
CA ASP A 130 -10.84 -36.08 12.52
C ASP A 130 -10.34 -36.39 13.94
N LEU A 131 -9.02 -36.49 14.15
CA LEU A 131 -8.46 -36.85 15.44
C LEU A 131 -8.57 -35.68 16.43
N PRO A 132 -9.24 -35.88 17.59
CA PRO A 132 -9.52 -34.79 18.53
C PRO A 132 -8.28 -34.25 19.26
N TRP A 133 -7.17 -35.00 19.26
CA TRP A 133 -5.90 -34.55 19.84
C TRP A 133 -5.09 -33.67 18.90
N LEU A 134 -5.36 -33.71 17.59
CA LEU A 134 -4.65 -32.89 16.62
C LEU A 134 -5.17 -31.46 16.73
N SER A 135 -4.23 -30.53 16.85
CA SER A 135 -4.45 -29.09 16.95
C SER A 135 -3.28 -28.38 16.30
N SER A 136 -3.28 -27.05 16.24
CA SER A 136 -2.12 -26.32 15.71
C SER A 136 -0.87 -26.66 16.53
N SER A 137 0.19 -27.11 15.87
CA SER A 137 1.40 -27.64 16.53
C SER A 137 2.62 -27.61 15.62
N ASN A 138 3.81 -27.86 16.19
CA ASN A 138 5.02 -28.07 15.42
C ASN A 138 4.97 -29.45 14.74
N VAL A 139 5.42 -29.50 13.48
CA VAL A 139 5.56 -30.73 12.69
C VAL A 139 7.01 -30.87 12.29
N LEU A 140 7.63 -32.01 12.61
CA LEU A 140 9.03 -32.24 12.27
C LEU A 140 9.13 -33.00 10.96
N LEU A 141 9.96 -32.50 10.05
CA LEU A 141 10.31 -33.20 8.83
C LEU A 141 11.55 -34.04 9.11
N VAL A 142 11.47 -35.36 8.93
CA VAL A 142 12.58 -36.29 9.14
C VAL A 142 12.77 -37.20 7.93
N ASN A 143 13.99 -37.66 7.69
CA ASN A 143 14.25 -38.68 6.68
C ASN A 143 14.09 -40.11 7.25
N ALA A 144 14.38 -41.15 6.46
CA ALA A 144 14.20 -42.54 6.90
C ALA A 144 15.08 -42.90 8.11
N THR A 145 16.28 -42.32 8.23
CA THR A 145 17.22 -42.56 9.34
C THR A 145 16.86 -41.79 10.61
N GLY A 146 15.84 -40.92 10.56
CA GLY A 146 15.38 -40.13 11.70
C GLY A 146 16.19 -38.84 11.90
N GLU A 147 16.90 -38.38 10.89
CA GLU A 147 17.56 -37.08 10.89
C GLU A 147 16.53 -35.98 10.63
N LEU A 148 16.56 -34.93 11.45
CA LEU A 148 15.74 -33.74 11.30
C LEU A 148 16.19 -32.97 10.06
N CYS A 149 15.26 -32.79 9.14
CA CYS A 149 15.45 -32.12 7.87
C CYS A 149 14.73 -30.77 7.81
N GLY A 150 13.80 -30.50 8.74
CA GLY A 150 13.10 -29.22 8.82
C GLY A 150 12.08 -29.17 9.95
N VAL A 151 11.69 -27.96 10.33
CA VAL A 151 10.59 -27.70 11.26
C VAL A 151 9.50 -26.92 10.53
N LEU A 152 8.30 -27.49 10.52
CA LEU A 152 7.09 -26.93 9.94
C LEU A 152 6.08 -26.67 11.07
N ASN A 153 5.00 -25.95 10.75
CA ASN A 153 3.89 -25.74 11.65
C ASN A 153 2.60 -26.26 10.99
N LEU A 154 1.79 -26.95 11.77
CA LEU A 154 0.42 -27.27 11.41
C LEU A 154 -0.47 -26.11 11.89
N VAL A 155 -1.18 -25.48 10.97
CA VAL A 155 -2.08 -24.36 11.27
C VAL A 155 -3.50 -24.76 10.90
N LYS A 156 -4.43 -24.66 11.86
CA LYS A 156 -5.83 -25.02 11.67
C LYS A 156 -6.53 -24.04 10.72
N ASP A 157 -7.40 -24.57 9.85
CA ASP A 157 -8.35 -23.76 9.09
C ASP A 157 -9.54 -23.41 9.99
N GLU A 158 -9.70 -22.14 10.37
CA GLU A 158 -10.81 -21.72 11.23
C GLU A 158 -12.18 -21.92 10.57
N GLY A 159 -12.24 -21.89 9.23
CA GLY A 159 -13.49 -22.09 8.48
C GLY A 159 -13.90 -23.55 8.32
N ARG A 160 -13.02 -24.52 8.61
CA ARG A 160 -13.26 -25.95 8.35
C ARG A 160 -12.73 -26.85 9.46
N THR A 161 -13.64 -27.48 10.20
CA THR A 161 -13.29 -28.48 11.21
C THR A 161 -12.50 -29.64 10.60
N GLY A 162 -11.39 -30.01 11.24
CA GLY A 162 -10.55 -31.14 10.82
C GLY A 162 -9.62 -30.83 9.63
N VAL A 163 -9.53 -29.56 9.20
CA VAL A 163 -8.64 -29.14 8.12
C VAL A 163 -7.50 -28.27 8.67
N TYR A 164 -6.30 -28.52 8.18
CA TYR A 164 -5.09 -27.81 8.54
C TYR A 164 -4.22 -27.57 7.30
N TYR A 165 -3.26 -26.65 7.39
CA TYR A 165 -2.24 -26.42 6.37
C TYR A 165 -0.84 -26.45 6.99
N LEU A 166 0.15 -26.84 6.18
CA LEU A 166 1.54 -26.70 6.54
C LEU A 166 2.00 -25.25 6.33
N SER A 167 2.67 -24.71 7.33
CA SER A 167 3.28 -23.38 7.31
C SER A 167 4.75 -23.47 7.73
N ARG A 168 5.57 -22.56 7.20
CA ARG A 168 6.98 -22.43 7.56
C ARG A 168 7.48 -21.04 7.21
N HIS A 169 8.22 -20.42 8.13
CA HIS A 169 8.91 -19.16 7.87
C HIS A 169 10.03 -19.32 6.83
N ARG A 170 10.31 -18.25 6.06
CA ARG A 170 11.28 -18.28 4.96
C ARG A 170 12.70 -18.66 5.42
N ASP A 171 13.09 -18.16 6.60
CA ASP A 171 14.42 -18.33 7.20
C ASP A 171 14.52 -19.59 8.09
N ALA A 172 13.44 -20.37 8.20
CA ALA A 172 13.50 -21.63 8.95
C ALA A 172 14.34 -22.66 8.19
N GLU A 173 15.19 -23.36 8.92
CA GLU A 173 16.17 -24.28 8.36
C GLU A 173 15.51 -25.47 7.63
N LEU A 174 16.02 -25.76 6.42
CA LEU A 174 15.66 -26.91 5.59
C LEU A 174 16.94 -27.59 5.10
N ARG A 175 17.19 -28.82 5.54
CA ARG A 175 18.34 -29.64 5.14
C ARG A 175 17.90 -30.66 4.11
N GLU A 176 18.43 -30.53 2.90
CA GLU A 176 18.38 -31.61 1.92
C GLU A 176 19.32 -32.73 2.38
N THR A 177 18.88 -33.97 2.31
CA THR A 177 19.69 -35.14 2.67
C THR A 177 19.76 -36.09 1.49
N SER A 178 20.82 -36.89 1.38
CA SER A 178 20.94 -37.93 0.34
C SER A 178 19.82 -38.97 0.40
N ASN A 179 19.13 -39.06 1.54
CA ASN A 179 17.95 -39.89 1.71
C ASN A 179 16.66 -39.07 1.50
N HIS A 180 16.05 -39.23 0.33
CA HIS A 180 14.81 -38.52 -0.03
C HIS A 180 13.53 -39.18 0.51
N SER A 181 13.64 -40.23 1.35
CA SER A 181 12.48 -40.85 2.00
C SER A 181 12.07 -40.04 3.23
N TYR A 182 11.24 -39.03 3.02
CA TYR A 182 10.81 -38.11 4.07
C TYR A 182 9.52 -38.54 4.78
N SER A 183 9.37 -38.15 6.04
CA SER A 183 8.17 -38.32 6.84
C SER A 183 7.88 -37.07 7.66
N LEU A 184 6.60 -36.77 7.85
CA LEU A 184 6.14 -35.76 8.79
C LEU A 184 5.85 -36.41 10.15
N LEU A 185 6.41 -35.84 11.21
CA LEU A 185 6.11 -36.20 12.59
C LEU A 185 5.11 -35.22 13.16
N PHE A 186 3.86 -35.67 13.33
CA PHE A 186 2.80 -34.91 13.97
C PHE A 186 2.88 -35.06 15.50
N LEU A 187 3.04 -33.93 16.17
CA LEU A 187 3.21 -33.85 17.61
C LEU A 187 1.89 -33.51 18.31
N ARG A 188 1.67 -34.05 19.52
CA ARG A 188 0.63 -33.51 20.39
C ARG A 188 1.13 -32.21 21.01
N ARG A 189 0.22 -31.46 21.63
CA ARG A 189 0.51 -30.17 22.25
C ARG A 189 1.71 -30.21 23.20
N GLN A 190 1.77 -31.21 24.09
CA GLN A 190 2.84 -31.31 25.08
C GLN A 190 4.23 -31.47 24.45
N GLU A 191 4.37 -32.35 23.45
CA GLU A 191 5.62 -32.54 22.73
C GLU A 191 5.97 -31.33 21.86
N SER A 192 4.96 -30.69 21.25
CA SER A 192 5.13 -29.46 20.47
C SER A 192 5.69 -28.33 21.34
N GLU A 193 5.12 -28.10 22.52
CA GLU A 193 5.60 -27.10 23.48
C GLU A 193 6.99 -27.45 24.03
N TYR A 194 7.26 -28.75 24.25
CA TYR A 194 8.60 -29.21 24.63
C TYR A 194 9.65 -28.85 23.58
N PHE A 195 9.38 -29.14 22.32
CA PHE A 195 10.30 -28.81 21.22
C PHE A 195 10.46 -27.31 21.01
N TYR A 196 9.39 -26.52 21.17
CA TYR A 196 9.49 -25.06 21.15
C TYR A 196 10.45 -24.53 22.22
N ASN A 197 10.27 -24.98 23.46
CA ASN A 197 11.11 -24.56 24.57
C ASN A 197 12.56 -25.04 24.41
N LEU A 198 12.77 -26.22 23.83
CA LEU A 198 14.10 -26.73 23.51
C LEU A 198 14.78 -25.92 22.40
N TYR A 199 13.99 -25.47 21.41
CA TYR A 199 14.49 -24.71 20.28
C TYR A 199 14.89 -23.30 20.70
N TYR A 200 14.09 -22.58 21.50
CA TYR A 200 14.37 -21.21 21.93
C TYR A 200 15.12 -21.09 23.27
N GLY A 201 15.10 -22.14 24.10
CA GLY A 201 15.68 -22.10 25.44
C GLY A 201 17.14 -22.57 25.51
N ASP A 202 17.89 -21.95 26.41
CA ASP A 202 19.30 -22.26 26.67
C ASP A 202 19.51 -23.20 27.87
N LYS A 203 18.41 -23.61 28.54
CA LYS A 203 18.46 -24.44 29.75
C LYS A 203 18.24 -25.92 29.42
N PRO A 204 18.99 -26.84 30.04
CA PRO A 204 18.77 -28.27 29.88
C PRO A 204 17.38 -28.65 30.40
N MET A 205 16.53 -29.18 29.51
CA MET A 205 15.19 -29.64 29.86
C MET A 205 15.21 -31.10 30.33
N LEU A 206 14.29 -31.45 31.22
CA LEU A 206 14.11 -32.83 31.65
C LEU A 206 13.72 -33.72 30.45
N PRO A 207 14.25 -34.96 30.35
CA PRO A 207 13.90 -35.86 29.25
C PRO A 207 12.40 -36.18 29.27
N LEU A 208 11.69 -35.83 28.20
CA LEU A 208 10.31 -36.26 27.97
C LEU A 208 10.35 -37.49 27.05
N LYS A 209 9.60 -38.55 27.37
CA LYS A 209 9.38 -39.64 26.40
C LYS A 209 8.54 -39.09 25.26
N LEU A 210 9.16 -38.88 24.10
CA LEU A 210 8.52 -38.24 22.96
C LEU A 210 7.56 -39.22 22.28
N GLN A 211 6.33 -38.77 22.03
CA GLN A 211 5.32 -39.49 21.26
C GLN A 211 4.82 -38.61 20.10
N GLY A 212 4.54 -39.24 18.96
CA GLY A 212 3.94 -38.57 17.83
C GLY A 212 3.59 -39.58 16.74
N HIS A 213 2.94 -39.09 15.68
CA HIS A 213 2.58 -39.92 14.53
C HIS A 213 3.51 -39.62 13.37
N ARG A 214 4.19 -40.65 12.88
CA ARG A 214 5.06 -40.57 11.70
C ARG A 214 4.28 -40.96 10.45
N ILE A 215 4.17 -40.04 9.51
CA ILE A 215 3.48 -40.26 8.24
C ILE A 215 4.48 -40.07 7.10
N PRO A 216 4.79 -41.12 6.30
CA PRO A 216 5.63 -40.97 5.13
C PRO A 216 4.93 -40.11 4.07
N VAL A 217 5.69 -39.27 3.38
CA VAL A 217 5.22 -38.50 2.21
C VAL A 217 5.73 -39.21 0.96
N ALA A 218 4.86 -39.48 -0.02
CA ALA A 218 5.24 -40.27 -1.19
C ALA A 218 6.30 -39.57 -2.04
N GLU A 219 6.16 -38.26 -2.24
CA GLU A 219 7.11 -37.43 -2.96
C GLU A 219 7.32 -36.11 -2.20
N LEU A 220 8.45 -35.96 -1.53
CA LEU A 220 8.83 -34.68 -0.91
C LEU A 220 10.16 -34.21 -1.46
N ILE A 221 10.14 -33.01 -2.03
CA ILE A 221 11.30 -32.38 -2.66
C ILE A 221 11.67 -31.15 -1.86
N ILE A 222 12.92 -31.08 -1.41
CA ILE A 222 13.53 -29.86 -0.85
C ILE A 222 14.46 -29.32 -1.93
N ARG A 223 14.30 -28.06 -2.33
CA ARG A 223 15.18 -27.44 -3.32
C ARG A 223 15.42 -25.96 -3.06
N GLY A 224 16.50 -25.45 -3.64
CA GLY A 224 16.77 -24.02 -3.72
C GLY A 224 15.73 -23.29 -4.56
N THR A 225 15.60 -21.97 -4.33
CA THR A 225 14.83 -21.11 -5.22
C THR A 225 15.68 -20.68 -6.40
N GLU A 226 15.17 -20.85 -7.61
CA GLU A 226 15.84 -20.44 -8.84
C GLU A 226 15.64 -18.94 -9.09
N THR A 227 16.67 -18.27 -9.59
CA THR A 227 16.55 -16.88 -10.06
C THR A 227 15.95 -16.90 -11.46
N THR A 228 14.95 -16.06 -11.70
CA THR A 228 14.28 -15.94 -12.98
C THR A 228 14.72 -14.68 -13.73
N ASP A 229 14.79 -14.77 -15.05
CA ASP A 229 14.95 -13.61 -15.93
C ASP A 229 13.62 -12.89 -16.21
N ALA A 230 12.49 -13.46 -15.77
CA ALA A 230 11.20 -12.78 -15.85
C ALA A 230 11.24 -11.45 -15.08
N VAL A 231 10.55 -10.45 -15.63
CA VAL A 231 10.45 -9.12 -15.02
C VAL A 231 9.23 -9.08 -14.10
N LEU A 232 9.42 -8.69 -12.84
CA LEU A 232 8.31 -8.37 -11.95
C LEU A 232 7.90 -6.91 -12.18
N ALA A 233 6.73 -6.71 -12.76
CA ALA A 233 6.15 -5.38 -12.90
C ALA A 233 5.41 -5.01 -11.61
N ILE A 234 5.61 -3.78 -11.14
CA ILE A 234 5.00 -3.23 -9.93
C ILE A 234 4.40 -1.86 -10.27
N ASP A 235 3.09 -1.74 -10.12
CA ASP A 235 2.41 -0.46 -10.15
C ASP A 235 2.34 0.11 -8.73
N PHE A 236 3.28 1.00 -8.41
CA PHE A 236 3.38 1.67 -7.11
C PHE A 236 2.49 2.92 -7.10
N GLY A 237 1.22 2.74 -6.75
CA GLY A 237 0.22 3.81 -6.72
C GLY A 237 0.11 4.52 -5.35
N THR A 238 -0.43 5.74 -5.35
CA THR A 238 -0.57 6.60 -4.16
C THR A 238 -1.39 5.95 -3.04
N SER A 239 -2.47 5.26 -3.41
CA SER A 239 -3.38 4.61 -2.45
C SER A 239 -3.27 3.09 -2.47
N ASN A 240 -2.85 2.50 -3.59
CA ASN A 240 -2.75 1.06 -3.75
C ASN A 240 -1.56 0.69 -4.64
N THR A 241 -0.95 -0.43 -4.34
CA THR A 241 0.12 -1.06 -5.10
C THR A 241 -0.37 -2.38 -5.68
N THR A 242 -0.03 -2.67 -6.94
CA THR A 242 -0.27 -3.98 -7.56
C THR A 242 1.02 -4.52 -8.16
N ALA A 243 1.13 -5.85 -8.30
CA ALA A 243 2.33 -6.47 -8.87
C ALA A 243 2.00 -7.75 -9.63
N GLY A 244 2.82 -8.10 -10.61
CA GLY A 244 2.65 -9.32 -11.40
C GLY A 244 3.76 -9.54 -12.42
N ALA A 245 3.80 -10.74 -12.98
CA ALA A 245 4.76 -11.12 -14.00
C ALA A 245 4.14 -12.06 -15.04
N TYR A 246 4.64 -12.03 -16.26
CA TYR A 246 4.38 -13.09 -17.23
C TYR A 246 5.38 -14.23 -17.00
N LEU A 247 4.88 -15.45 -16.79
CA LEU A 247 5.72 -16.61 -16.46
C LEU A 247 5.56 -17.67 -17.57
N ASP A 248 6.56 -17.76 -18.45
CA ASP A 248 6.64 -18.79 -19.49
C ASP A 248 7.19 -20.11 -18.93
N SER A 249 7.13 -21.21 -19.69
CA SER A 249 7.68 -22.51 -19.26
C SER A 249 9.19 -22.51 -18.91
N SER A 250 9.94 -21.46 -19.28
CA SER A 250 11.37 -21.31 -19.00
C SER A 250 11.69 -20.44 -17.78
N TYR A 251 10.68 -19.91 -17.08
CA TYR A 251 10.90 -18.99 -15.95
C TYR A 251 11.71 -19.63 -14.80
N VAL A 252 11.65 -20.96 -14.67
CA VAL A 252 12.48 -21.82 -13.82
C VAL A 252 12.69 -23.18 -14.50
N THR A 253 13.71 -23.94 -14.12
CA THR A 253 14.07 -25.22 -14.77
C THR A 253 12.98 -26.28 -14.62
N ALA A 254 12.33 -26.35 -13.47
CA ALA A 254 11.32 -27.36 -13.17
C ALA A 254 10.13 -26.75 -12.43
N PRO A 255 9.21 -26.07 -13.13
CA PRO A 255 8.05 -25.44 -12.51
C PRO A 255 7.15 -26.50 -11.88
N ASP A 256 6.58 -26.20 -10.71
CA ASP A 256 5.59 -27.11 -10.12
C ASP A 256 4.27 -26.91 -10.87
N THR A 257 3.83 -27.92 -11.61
CA THR A 257 2.57 -27.92 -12.38
C THR A 257 1.48 -28.76 -11.70
N GLY A 258 1.71 -29.19 -10.47
CA GLY A 258 0.72 -29.95 -9.69
C GLY A 258 -0.50 -29.11 -9.28
N MET A 259 -1.55 -29.76 -8.77
CA MET A 259 -2.78 -29.08 -8.29
C MET A 259 -2.54 -28.09 -7.13
N SER A 260 -1.36 -28.12 -6.50
CA SER A 260 -0.93 -27.17 -5.46
C SER A 260 -0.33 -25.88 -6.00
N SER A 261 0.00 -25.82 -7.30
CA SER A 261 0.61 -24.65 -7.90
C SER A 261 -0.43 -23.58 -8.24
N THR A 262 -0.17 -22.36 -7.83
CA THR A 262 -0.97 -21.17 -8.19
C THR A 262 -0.46 -20.50 -9.47
N VAL A 263 0.68 -20.97 -10.02
CA VAL A 263 1.31 -20.40 -11.21
C VAL A 263 0.64 -20.93 -12.47
N ARG A 264 0.20 -20.01 -13.33
CA ARG A 264 -0.26 -20.28 -14.69
C ARG A 264 0.88 -20.03 -15.66
N LEU A 265 1.39 -21.09 -16.27
CA LEU A 265 2.40 -20.99 -17.32
C LEU A 265 1.83 -20.33 -18.58
N ASP A 266 2.71 -19.63 -19.29
CA ASP A 266 2.42 -18.89 -20.53
C ASP A 266 1.26 -17.89 -20.35
N ALA A 267 1.21 -17.29 -19.16
CA ALA A 267 0.17 -16.36 -18.76
C ALA A 267 0.70 -15.31 -17.79
N ILE A 268 -0.10 -14.25 -17.61
CA ILE A 268 0.12 -13.24 -16.58
C ILE A 268 -0.33 -13.80 -15.23
N ASN A 269 0.57 -13.69 -14.25
CA ASN A 269 0.34 -14.07 -12.87
C ASN A 269 0.38 -12.82 -11.99
N TYR A 270 -0.72 -12.56 -11.27
CA TYR A 270 -0.83 -11.45 -10.34
C TYR A 270 -0.44 -11.88 -8.93
N VAL A 271 0.19 -10.96 -8.20
CA VAL A 271 0.54 -11.16 -6.79
C VAL A 271 -0.70 -10.86 -5.95
N SER A 272 -1.12 -11.84 -5.14
CA SER A 272 -2.21 -11.63 -4.19
C SER A 272 -1.67 -11.27 -2.80
N PHE A 273 -2.41 -10.45 -2.05
CA PHE A 273 -2.07 -10.01 -0.70
C PHE A 273 -3.22 -10.30 0.26
N PRO A 274 -2.97 -10.42 1.59
CA PRO A 274 -4.04 -10.59 2.57
C PRO A 274 -5.06 -9.44 2.49
N GLY A 275 -6.34 -9.78 2.36
CA GLY A 275 -7.45 -8.84 2.35
C GLY A 275 -7.85 -8.35 3.75
N PRO A 276 -9.00 -7.66 3.90
CA PRO A 276 -9.43 -7.08 5.17
C PRO A 276 -9.55 -8.08 6.33
N GLU A 277 -9.87 -9.34 6.05
CA GLU A 277 -10.04 -10.41 7.04
C GLU A 277 -8.73 -11.04 7.53
N GLY A 278 -7.57 -10.66 6.98
CA GLY A 278 -6.30 -11.23 7.41
C GLY A 278 -5.73 -12.31 6.52
N THR A 279 -4.63 -12.89 6.99
CA THR A 279 -3.92 -14.00 6.34
C THR A 279 -4.78 -15.27 6.29
N GLU A 280 -5.75 -15.39 7.21
CA GLU A 280 -6.75 -16.45 7.29
C GLU A 280 -8.02 -16.16 6.49
N GLY A 281 -8.16 -14.94 5.99
CA GLY A 281 -9.25 -14.56 5.11
C GLY A 281 -8.89 -14.70 3.64
N ASP A 282 -9.63 -13.94 2.86
CA ASP A 282 -9.44 -13.83 1.43
C ASP A 282 -8.17 -13.07 1.03
N TRP A 283 -7.54 -13.51 -0.05
CA TRP A 283 -6.41 -12.82 -0.67
C TRP A 283 -6.88 -12.10 -1.93
N ILE A 284 -6.36 -10.88 -2.15
CA ILE A 284 -6.77 -9.98 -3.24
C ILE A 284 -5.54 -9.46 -4.00
N GLU A 285 -5.68 -9.18 -5.29
CA GLU A 285 -4.58 -8.78 -6.20
C GLU A 285 -4.14 -7.31 -6.02
N VAL A 286 -4.38 -6.74 -4.84
CA VAL A 286 -4.18 -5.33 -4.52
C VAL A 286 -3.66 -5.22 -3.10
N LEU A 287 -2.62 -4.40 -2.93
CA LEU A 287 -2.10 -4.02 -1.62
C LEU A 287 -2.39 -2.54 -1.36
N PRO A 288 -3.08 -2.15 -0.27
CA PRO A 288 -3.12 -0.75 0.13
C PRO A 288 -1.70 -0.20 0.34
N THR A 289 -1.41 0.99 -0.20
CA THR A 289 -0.10 1.63 -0.04
C THR A 289 -0.02 2.32 1.33
N ALA A 290 0.05 1.49 2.37
CA ALA A 290 0.05 1.91 3.77
C ALA A 290 1.02 1.06 4.61
N ILE A 291 1.63 1.71 5.59
CA ILE A 291 2.61 1.12 6.51
C ILE A 291 2.24 1.52 7.93
N ARG A 292 2.30 0.58 8.88
CA ARG A 292 2.20 0.88 10.31
C ARG A 292 3.44 0.37 11.03
N VAL A 293 3.94 1.15 11.98
CA VAL A 293 4.98 0.71 12.91
C VAL A 293 4.35 -0.25 13.92
N ALA A 294 4.68 -1.54 13.80
CA ALA A 294 4.13 -2.58 14.67
C ALA A 294 4.91 -2.70 15.99
N ASP A 295 6.24 -2.59 15.93
CA ASP A 295 7.14 -2.60 17.08
C ASP A 295 8.40 -1.80 16.73
N CYS A 296 8.79 -0.89 17.62
CA CYS A 296 10.06 -0.19 17.54
C CYS A 296 10.74 -0.10 18.92
N SER A 297 10.47 -1.08 19.79
CA SER A 297 11.16 -1.22 21.07
C SER A 297 12.68 -1.37 20.92
N ASN A 298 13.14 -1.91 19.79
CA ASN A 298 14.52 -1.82 19.32
C ASN A 298 14.63 -0.83 18.14
N PRO A 299 15.20 0.37 18.34
CA PRO A 299 15.34 1.37 17.28
C PRO A 299 16.15 0.93 16.07
N GLU A 300 17.05 -0.07 16.21
CA GLU A 300 17.84 -0.62 15.09
C GLU A 300 17.07 -1.66 14.26
N HIS A 301 15.95 -2.17 14.80
CA HIS A 301 15.15 -3.25 14.20
C HIS A 301 13.67 -2.94 14.29
N ILE A 302 13.22 -1.99 13.46
CA ILE A 302 11.82 -1.59 13.38
C ILE A 302 11.02 -2.65 12.63
N VAL A 303 9.89 -3.07 13.21
CA VAL A 303 8.96 -4.02 12.61
C VAL A 303 7.76 -3.26 12.03
N TYR A 304 7.46 -3.52 10.77
CA TYR A 304 6.36 -2.89 10.05
C TYR A 304 5.25 -3.88 9.75
N ALA A 305 4.00 -3.40 9.78
CA ALA A 305 2.84 -4.02 9.15
C ALA A 305 2.51 -3.29 7.85
N PHE A 306 2.03 -4.03 6.85
CA PHE A 306 1.81 -3.50 5.49
C PHE A 306 0.39 -3.75 4.99
N GLY A 307 -0.11 -2.91 4.10
CA GLY A 307 -1.39 -3.13 3.42
C GLY A 307 -2.59 -3.08 4.36
N GLU A 308 -3.54 -4.00 4.17
CA GLU A 308 -4.73 -4.10 5.03
C GLU A 308 -4.36 -4.29 6.50
N GLU A 309 -3.26 -4.99 6.81
CA GLU A 309 -2.80 -5.17 8.19
C GLU A 309 -2.37 -3.84 8.83
N ALA A 310 -1.75 -2.94 8.07
CA ALA A 310 -1.40 -1.60 8.54
C ALA A 310 -2.65 -0.78 8.90
N LEU A 311 -3.74 -0.99 8.13
CA LEU A 311 -5.02 -0.31 8.31
C LEU A 311 -5.84 -0.92 9.46
N ARG A 312 -5.69 -2.22 9.74
CA ARG A 312 -6.38 -2.89 10.86
C ARG A 312 -5.91 -2.35 12.21
N GLY A 313 -6.61 -1.37 12.75
CA GLY A 313 -6.29 -0.75 14.05
C GLY A 313 -5.92 0.73 13.97
N SER A 314 -5.87 1.33 12.77
CA SER A 314 -5.80 2.82 12.66
C SER A 314 -7.04 3.50 13.22
N ASP A 315 -8.15 2.76 13.28
CA ASP A 315 -9.48 3.24 13.68
C ASP A 315 -9.73 2.98 15.18
N VAL A 316 -8.73 2.45 15.90
CA VAL A 316 -8.83 2.24 17.35
C VAL A 316 -8.40 3.53 18.05
N ALA A 317 -9.39 4.20 18.65
CA ALA A 317 -9.15 5.36 19.49
C ALA A 317 -8.08 5.07 20.56
N GLY A 318 -7.03 5.90 20.58
CA GLY A 318 -5.88 5.76 21.48
C GLY A 318 -4.71 4.92 20.96
N SER A 319 -4.76 4.41 19.72
CA SER A 319 -3.59 3.80 19.07
C SER A 319 -2.49 4.84 18.86
N ARG A 320 -1.29 4.57 19.42
CA ARG A 320 -0.12 5.45 19.35
C ARG A 320 0.78 5.19 18.14
N ALA A 321 0.50 4.11 17.42
CA ALA A 321 1.35 3.64 16.35
C ALA A 321 1.31 4.59 15.15
N THR A 322 2.48 4.92 14.60
CA THR A 322 2.59 5.72 13.37
C THR A 322 2.04 4.92 12.19
N VAL A 323 1.08 5.51 11.47
CA VAL A 323 0.52 4.98 10.23
C VAL A 323 0.87 5.93 9.09
N LEU A 324 1.62 5.43 8.12
CA LEU A 324 2.12 6.18 6.97
C LEU A 324 1.27 5.82 5.74
N ARG A 325 0.74 6.84 5.08
CA ARG A 325 -0.04 6.75 3.83
C ARG A 325 0.50 7.75 2.81
N GLY A 326 0.20 7.54 1.54
CA GLY A 326 0.64 8.47 0.48
C GLY A 326 2.15 8.48 0.25
N ILE A 327 2.86 7.41 0.63
CA ILE A 327 4.33 7.31 0.57
C ILE A 327 4.92 7.41 -0.86
N LYS A 328 4.09 7.24 -1.92
CA LYS A 328 4.48 7.55 -3.32
C LYS A 328 4.96 9.00 -3.47
N ARG A 329 4.46 9.90 -2.61
CA ARG A 329 4.82 11.33 -2.59
C ARG A 329 6.26 11.60 -2.14
N TRP A 330 6.97 10.59 -1.66
CA TRP A 330 8.31 10.77 -1.14
C TRP A 330 9.40 10.71 -2.21
N VAL A 331 9.07 10.50 -3.48
CA VAL A 331 10.06 10.31 -4.55
C VAL A 331 11.13 11.41 -4.65
N ASN A 332 10.76 12.67 -4.38
CA ASN A 332 11.69 13.80 -4.47
C ASN A 332 12.45 14.07 -3.16
N ASP A 333 12.05 13.46 -2.04
CA ASP A 333 12.63 13.68 -0.71
C ASP A 333 12.76 12.39 0.11
N TYR A 334 12.96 11.26 -0.57
CA TYR A 334 13.03 9.93 0.02
C TYR A 334 14.21 9.75 0.99
N LYS A 335 15.17 10.68 1.02
CA LYS A 335 16.27 10.68 2.00
C LYS A 335 15.92 11.37 3.33
N ARG A 336 14.74 11.98 3.46
CA ARG A 336 14.29 12.63 4.69
C ARG A 336 14.11 11.59 5.81
N ILE A 337 14.42 11.98 7.04
CA ILE A 337 14.22 11.17 8.25
C ILE A 337 12.81 11.45 8.80
N GLU A 338 12.11 10.38 9.15
CA GLU A 338 10.82 10.40 9.84
C GLU A 338 10.97 9.92 11.28
N GLU A 339 10.21 10.53 12.18
CA GLU A 339 10.02 10.05 13.55
C GLU A 339 8.88 9.04 13.59
N LEU A 340 9.12 7.92 14.26
CA LEU A 340 8.26 6.74 14.27
C LEU A 340 7.92 6.39 15.72
N MET A 341 6.71 5.87 15.94
CA MET A 341 6.22 5.41 17.23
C MET A 341 5.40 4.12 17.07
N ASP A 342 5.55 3.18 18.00
CA ASP A 342 4.71 1.97 18.06
C ASP A 342 3.49 2.15 19.00
N SER A 343 2.65 1.11 19.13
CA SER A 343 1.43 1.17 19.96
C SER A 343 1.73 1.33 21.46
N GLU A 344 2.89 0.87 21.92
CA GLU A 344 3.30 0.97 23.33
C GLU A 344 3.84 2.39 23.64
N GLY A 345 4.27 3.11 22.61
CA GLY A 345 4.83 4.45 22.69
C GLY A 345 6.35 4.48 22.72
N ASN A 346 7.01 3.38 22.32
CA ASN A 346 8.43 3.43 21.99
C ASN A 346 8.61 4.29 20.75
N THR A 347 9.76 4.94 20.61
CA THR A 347 10.05 5.82 19.48
C THR A 347 11.33 5.42 18.78
N ALA A 348 11.37 5.63 17.47
CA ALA A 348 12.52 5.40 16.62
C ALA A 348 12.56 6.45 15.49
N THR A 349 13.65 6.47 14.73
CA THR A 349 13.77 7.28 13.52
C THR A 349 14.20 6.41 12.37
N ALA A 350 13.62 6.61 11.18
CA ALA A 350 14.05 5.92 9.97
C ALA A 350 14.05 6.88 8.78
N SER A 351 14.93 6.64 7.81
CA SER A 351 14.85 7.36 6.54
C SER A 351 13.63 6.89 5.74
N ARG A 352 13.02 7.78 4.95
CA ARG A 352 11.96 7.40 4.01
C ARG A 352 12.44 6.31 3.05
N SER A 353 13.73 6.31 2.67
CA SER A 353 14.37 5.26 1.87
C SER A 353 14.22 3.89 2.50
N ASP A 354 14.53 3.75 3.79
CA ASP A 354 14.46 2.47 4.51
C ASP A 354 13.01 1.97 4.58
N ILE A 355 12.08 2.88 4.83
CA ILE A 355 10.65 2.60 4.92
C ILE A 355 10.10 2.15 3.55
N LEU A 356 10.44 2.87 2.48
CA LEU A 356 10.05 2.54 1.10
C LEU A 356 10.65 1.20 0.67
N ALA A 357 11.94 0.96 0.95
CA ALA A 357 12.61 -0.29 0.66
C ALA A 357 11.92 -1.46 1.38
N ALA A 358 11.55 -1.30 2.66
CA ALA A 358 10.85 -2.32 3.41
C ALA A 358 9.48 -2.67 2.78
N PHE A 359 8.71 -1.66 2.35
CA PHE A 359 7.43 -1.87 1.68
C PHE A 359 7.57 -2.59 0.33
N ILE A 360 8.51 -2.17 -0.52
CA ILE A 360 8.69 -2.81 -1.84
C ILE A 360 9.29 -4.21 -1.69
N ARG A 361 10.21 -4.43 -0.76
CA ARG A 361 10.73 -5.78 -0.45
C ARG A 361 9.63 -6.71 0.08
N TYR A 362 8.62 -6.19 0.78
CA TYR A 362 7.43 -6.97 1.13
C TYR A 362 6.63 -7.41 -0.10
N VAL A 363 6.43 -6.51 -1.08
CA VAL A 363 5.76 -6.82 -2.36
C VAL A 363 6.53 -7.91 -3.11
N ILE A 364 7.85 -7.73 -3.27
CA ILE A 364 8.73 -8.69 -3.97
C ILE A 364 8.73 -10.04 -3.26
N ALA A 365 8.93 -10.06 -1.93
CA ALA A 365 8.96 -11.31 -1.17
C ALA A 365 7.62 -12.07 -1.23
N THR A 366 6.50 -11.34 -1.33
CA THR A 366 5.17 -11.93 -1.52
C THR A 366 5.00 -12.53 -2.91
N ALA A 367 5.56 -11.89 -3.95
CA ALA A 367 5.61 -12.42 -5.31
C ALA A 367 6.49 -13.67 -5.41
N GLU A 368 7.72 -13.61 -4.90
CA GLU A 368 8.66 -14.74 -4.84
C GLU A 368 8.07 -15.93 -4.08
N GLN A 369 7.29 -15.65 -3.03
CA GLN A 369 6.57 -16.71 -2.34
C GLN A 369 5.49 -17.37 -3.17
N GLN A 370 4.72 -16.64 -3.97
CA GLN A 370 3.65 -17.23 -4.77
C GLN A 370 4.20 -17.93 -6.01
N PHE A 371 5.22 -17.37 -6.64
CA PHE A 371 5.76 -17.87 -7.90
C PHE A 371 6.93 -18.85 -7.75
N LYS A 372 7.45 -18.98 -6.51
CA LYS A 372 8.53 -19.91 -6.12
C LYS A 372 9.84 -19.72 -6.88
N CYS A 373 10.15 -18.47 -7.20
CA CYS A 373 11.39 -18.02 -7.84
C CYS A 373 11.94 -16.78 -7.15
N ARG A 374 13.17 -16.38 -7.51
CA ARG A 374 13.77 -15.09 -7.14
C ARG A 374 13.76 -14.14 -8.31
N PHE A 375 13.24 -12.93 -8.12
CA PHE A 375 13.25 -11.92 -9.16
C PHE A 375 14.55 -11.12 -9.11
N ARG A 376 15.14 -10.87 -10.28
CA ARG A 376 16.29 -9.96 -10.42
C ARG A 376 15.91 -8.66 -11.13
N ASN A 377 14.98 -8.74 -12.08
CA ASN A 377 14.56 -7.64 -12.93
C ASN A 377 13.22 -7.08 -12.45
N LEU A 378 13.14 -5.77 -12.25
CA LEU A 378 11.95 -5.07 -11.77
C LEU A 378 11.56 -3.98 -12.77
N HIS A 379 10.25 -3.84 -13.02
CA HIS A 379 9.69 -2.71 -13.75
C HIS A 379 8.73 -1.97 -12.83
N PHE A 380 8.81 -0.64 -12.86
CA PHE A 380 7.89 0.23 -12.14
C PHE A 380 7.16 1.13 -13.13
N SER A 381 5.83 1.11 -13.13
CA SER A 381 5.06 2.17 -13.79
C SER A 381 5.21 3.45 -12.98
N ALA A 382 5.38 4.57 -13.69
CA ALA A 382 5.57 5.88 -13.07
C ALA A 382 4.76 6.94 -13.82
N PRO A 383 4.39 8.06 -13.16
CA PRO A 383 3.87 9.22 -13.87
C PRO A 383 4.91 9.74 -14.87
N VAL A 384 4.46 10.18 -16.05
CA VAL A 384 5.33 10.67 -17.15
C VAL A 384 6.38 11.66 -16.65
N LYS A 385 5.98 12.57 -15.75
CA LYS A 385 6.86 13.65 -15.27
C LYS A 385 7.94 13.21 -14.28
N LEU A 386 7.68 12.13 -13.54
CA LEU A 386 8.52 11.65 -12.43
C LEU A 386 9.31 10.38 -12.77
N GLN A 387 9.22 9.89 -14.00
CA GLN A 387 9.84 8.64 -14.40
C GLN A 387 11.36 8.59 -14.11
N PRO A 388 12.19 9.61 -14.43
CA PRO A 388 13.61 9.60 -14.07
C PRO A 388 13.85 9.51 -12.56
N GLN A 389 13.06 10.21 -11.75
CA GLN A 389 13.18 10.26 -10.29
C GLN A 389 12.74 8.95 -9.65
N PHE A 390 11.72 8.29 -10.21
CA PHE A 390 11.31 6.94 -9.82
C PHE A 390 12.44 5.94 -10.07
N ILE A 391 13.05 5.99 -11.25
CA ILE A 391 14.19 5.13 -11.61
C ILE A 391 15.37 5.37 -10.67
N GLU A 392 15.72 6.64 -10.42
CA GLU A 392 16.81 7.01 -9.50
C GLU A 392 16.53 6.51 -8.07
N MET A 393 15.36 6.82 -7.52
CA MET A 393 14.95 6.40 -6.18
C MET A 393 14.98 4.87 -6.04
N PHE A 394 14.35 4.13 -6.95
CA PHE A 394 14.31 2.67 -6.85
C PHE A 394 15.68 2.03 -7.05
N SER A 395 16.53 2.59 -7.91
CA SER A 395 17.91 2.12 -8.06
C SER A 395 18.73 2.34 -6.79
N ASP A 396 18.50 3.46 -6.07
CA ASP A 396 19.17 3.76 -4.79
C ASP A 396 18.69 2.84 -3.66
N ILE A 397 17.37 2.65 -3.51
CA ILE A 397 16.81 1.89 -2.37
C ILE A 397 16.78 0.35 -2.59
N LEU A 398 16.95 -0.11 -3.83
CA LEU A 398 16.96 -1.54 -4.21
C LEU A 398 18.22 -1.92 -5.03
N PRO A 399 19.44 -1.73 -4.48
CA PRO A 399 20.68 -1.96 -5.23
C PRO A 399 20.91 -3.41 -5.67
N ASP A 400 20.22 -4.36 -5.04
CA ASP A 400 20.30 -5.80 -5.37
C ASP A 400 19.51 -6.16 -6.65
N TYR A 401 18.67 -5.24 -7.16
CA TYR A 401 17.77 -5.48 -8.28
C TYR A 401 18.13 -4.62 -9.49
N ARG A 402 17.87 -5.15 -10.68
CA ARG A 402 17.98 -4.38 -11.93
C ARG A 402 16.64 -3.72 -12.22
N ILE A 403 16.62 -2.39 -12.27
CA ILE A 403 15.45 -1.62 -12.68
C ILE A 403 15.44 -1.52 -14.21
N GLU A 404 14.34 -1.94 -14.85
CA GLU A 404 14.12 -1.88 -16.30
C GLU A 404 13.83 -0.44 -16.74
N ALA A 405 14.88 0.39 -16.77
CA ALA A 405 14.78 1.82 -17.08
C ALA A 405 14.54 2.11 -18.57
N GLU A 406 15.14 1.33 -19.48
CA GLU A 406 15.02 1.53 -20.93
C GLU A 406 13.60 1.22 -21.44
N ASP A 407 12.93 0.27 -20.80
CA ASP A 407 11.58 -0.19 -21.09
C ASP A 407 10.55 0.31 -20.06
N ALA A 408 10.92 1.32 -19.29
CA ALA A 408 10.00 1.94 -18.35
C ALA A 408 8.85 2.60 -19.13
N LEU A 409 7.63 2.22 -18.76
CA LEU A 409 6.41 2.76 -19.34
C LEU A 409 5.78 3.72 -18.33
N ASP A 410 5.25 4.83 -18.82
CA ASP A 410 4.35 5.64 -18.00
C ASP A 410 2.99 4.96 -17.82
N GLU A 411 2.26 5.37 -16.79
CA GLU A 411 0.96 4.80 -16.42
C GLU A 411 -0.08 4.92 -17.56
N GLY A 412 -0.10 6.04 -18.28
CA GLY A 412 -1.02 6.28 -19.38
C GLY A 412 -0.72 5.40 -20.60
N LEU A 413 0.55 5.30 -20.98
CA LEU A 413 1.01 4.45 -22.08
C LEU A 413 0.80 2.97 -21.78
N ALA A 414 1.02 2.52 -20.54
CA ALA A 414 0.73 1.15 -20.13
C ALA A 414 -0.77 0.82 -20.34
N VAL A 415 -1.66 1.72 -19.91
CA VAL A 415 -3.11 1.56 -20.12
C VAL A 415 -3.49 1.56 -21.61
N LEU A 416 -2.88 2.46 -22.40
CA LEU A 416 -3.09 2.48 -23.85
C LEU A 416 -2.64 1.17 -24.48
N TYR A 417 -1.43 0.71 -24.18
CA TYR A 417 -0.88 -0.53 -24.73
C TYR A 417 -1.76 -1.73 -24.41
N ASN A 418 -2.35 -1.81 -23.21
CA ASN A 418 -3.30 -2.87 -22.89
C ASN A 418 -4.51 -2.88 -23.87
N THR A 419 -4.96 -1.70 -24.31
CA THR A 419 -6.02 -1.57 -25.32
C THR A 419 -5.51 -1.97 -26.71
N LEU A 420 -4.30 -1.54 -27.09
CA LEU A 420 -3.70 -1.91 -28.38
C LEU A 420 -3.50 -3.42 -28.50
N ALA A 421 -3.02 -4.06 -27.44
CA ALA A 421 -2.82 -5.49 -27.41
C ALA A 421 -4.14 -6.27 -27.56
N ASP A 422 -5.25 -5.79 -26.96
CA ASP A 422 -6.58 -6.35 -27.21
C ASP A 422 -7.02 -6.19 -28.68
N GLN A 423 -6.71 -5.05 -29.31
CA GLN A 423 -7.04 -4.82 -30.73
C GLN A 423 -6.22 -5.72 -31.65
N MET A 424 -4.93 -5.93 -31.35
CA MET A 424 -4.06 -6.84 -32.09
C MET A 424 -4.54 -8.30 -31.96
N GLU A 425 -4.87 -8.76 -30.75
CA GLU A 425 -5.38 -10.12 -30.52
C GLU A 425 -6.72 -10.39 -31.21
N ARG A 426 -7.57 -9.37 -31.36
CA ARG A 426 -8.88 -9.48 -32.01
C ARG A 426 -8.88 -9.14 -33.50
N GLY A 427 -7.79 -8.57 -34.02
CA GLY A 427 -7.69 -8.07 -35.39
C GLY A 427 -8.69 -6.94 -35.69
N THR A 428 -8.93 -6.03 -34.73
CA THR A 428 -9.93 -4.94 -34.87
C THR A 428 -9.35 -3.58 -35.21
N PHE A 429 -8.06 -3.49 -35.54
CA PHE A 429 -7.40 -2.27 -36.00
C PHE A 429 -7.34 -2.22 -37.52
N ALA A 430 -7.31 -1.03 -38.11
CA ALA A 430 -7.00 -0.86 -39.53
C ALA A 430 -5.48 -0.75 -39.71
N ASP A 431 -4.94 -1.64 -40.54
CA ASP A 431 -3.50 -1.76 -40.75
C ASP A 431 -2.89 -0.48 -41.34
N GLY A 432 -1.87 0.05 -40.67
CA GLY A 432 -1.15 1.26 -41.09
C GLY A 432 -1.91 2.59 -40.90
N GLU A 433 -3.10 2.60 -40.32
CA GLU A 433 -3.81 3.84 -40.02
C GLU A 433 -3.29 4.51 -38.74
N GLU A 434 -3.20 5.84 -38.75
CA GLU A 434 -2.88 6.63 -37.55
C GLU A 434 -4.15 6.90 -36.75
N TYR A 435 -4.12 6.53 -35.48
CA TYR A 435 -5.18 6.76 -34.51
C TYR A 435 -4.73 7.79 -33.47
N GLN A 436 -5.70 8.54 -32.94
CA GLN A 436 -5.47 9.42 -31.81
C GLN A 436 -6.29 8.94 -30.60
N ALA A 437 -5.64 8.84 -29.44
CA ALA A 437 -6.26 8.49 -28.18
C ALA A 437 -6.03 9.59 -27.14
N LEU A 438 -7.02 9.80 -26.30
CA LEU A 438 -6.93 10.63 -25.11
C LEU A 438 -7.10 9.75 -23.88
N VAL A 439 -6.12 9.77 -22.97
CA VAL A 439 -6.12 8.97 -21.74
C VAL A 439 -6.27 9.92 -20.55
N ILE A 440 -7.36 9.77 -19.80
CA ILE A 440 -7.61 10.46 -18.53
C ILE A 440 -7.44 9.44 -17.42
N ASP A 441 -6.39 9.57 -16.62
CA ASP A 441 -6.18 8.73 -15.43
C ASP A 441 -6.61 9.48 -14.19
N CYS A 442 -7.66 9.02 -13.49
CA CYS A 442 -8.04 9.55 -12.17
C CYS A 442 -7.71 8.54 -11.07
N GLY A 443 -6.48 8.64 -10.59
CA GLY A 443 -5.92 7.81 -9.55
C GLY A 443 -6.42 8.17 -8.15
N GLY A 444 -5.69 7.68 -7.14
CA GLY A 444 -6.00 7.92 -5.73
C GLY A 444 -5.69 9.35 -5.26
N GLY A 445 -4.68 10.01 -5.85
CA GLY A 445 -4.26 11.34 -5.41
C GLY A 445 -3.83 12.29 -6.52
N THR A 446 -3.81 11.85 -7.78
CA THR A 446 -3.49 12.67 -8.95
C THR A 446 -4.45 12.30 -10.07
N THR A 447 -4.69 13.26 -10.97
CA THR A 447 -5.42 13.02 -12.20
C THR A 447 -4.63 13.57 -13.38
N ASP A 448 -4.32 12.74 -14.37
CA ASP A 448 -3.48 13.12 -15.51
C ASP A 448 -4.22 12.97 -16.84
N LEU A 449 -3.89 13.85 -17.79
CA LEU A 449 -4.37 13.83 -19.17
C LEU A 449 -3.18 13.68 -20.12
N SER A 450 -3.20 12.61 -20.90
CA SER A 450 -2.22 12.38 -21.96
C SER A 450 -2.92 12.18 -23.30
N SER A 451 -2.38 12.79 -24.35
CA SER A 451 -2.75 12.49 -25.73
C SER A 451 -1.73 11.52 -26.31
N CYS A 452 -2.20 10.60 -27.16
CA CYS A 452 -1.36 9.65 -27.83
C CYS A 452 -1.77 9.58 -29.30
N ARG A 453 -0.78 9.58 -30.19
CA ARG A 453 -0.96 9.19 -31.59
C ARG A 453 -0.25 7.88 -31.80
N PHE A 454 -0.91 6.92 -32.43
CA PHE A 454 -0.31 5.62 -32.64
C PHE A 454 -0.68 5.03 -34.00
N ARG A 455 0.22 4.21 -34.53
CA ARG A 455 0.01 3.41 -35.74
C ARG A 455 0.42 1.97 -35.46
N ILE A 456 -0.40 1.03 -35.90
CA ILE A 456 -0.13 -0.42 -35.85
C ILE A 456 0.02 -0.90 -37.29
N GLU A 457 1.17 -1.47 -37.63
CA GLU A 457 1.39 -2.15 -38.90
C GLU A 457 1.66 -3.64 -38.67
N ASP A 458 0.90 -4.51 -39.32
CA ASP A 458 1.15 -5.95 -39.37
C ASP A 458 2.36 -6.24 -40.28
N GLY A 459 3.54 -6.20 -39.66
CA GLY A 459 4.80 -6.47 -40.33
C GLY A 459 5.01 -7.96 -40.61
N ARG A 460 5.95 -8.26 -41.51
CA ARG A 460 6.26 -9.66 -41.91
C ARG A 460 6.64 -10.58 -40.74
N ILE A 461 7.27 -10.04 -39.69
CA ILE A 461 7.83 -10.80 -38.57
C ILE A 461 7.27 -10.39 -37.20
N ALA A 462 6.72 -9.18 -37.09
CA ALA A 462 6.26 -8.57 -35.85
C ALA A 462 5.33 -7.39 -36.18
N TYR A 463 4.47 -7.01 -35.23
CA TYR A 463 3.71 -5.76 -35.33
C TYR A 463 4.63 -4.58 -35.10
N LYS A 464 4.66 -3.63 -36.03
CA LYS A 464 5.37 -2.36 -35.80
C LYS A 464 4.43 -1.41 -35.10
N LEU A 465 4.87 -0.92 -33.95
CA LEU A 465 4.09 0.00 -33.12
C LEU A 465 4.81 1.33 -33.10
N ASP A 466 4.25 2.34 -33.76
CA ASP A 466 4.74 3.71 -33.70
C ASP A 466 3.83 4.46 -32.73
N ILE A 467 4.34 4.88 -31.56
CA ILE A 467 3.55 5.54 -30.51
C ILE A 467 4.20 6.86 -30.14
N HIS A 468 3.45 7.94 -30.32
CA HIS A 468 3.80 9.28 -29.88
C HIS A 468 2.90 9.67 -28.72
N THR A 469 3.47 9.88 -27.54
CA THR A 469 2.72 10.33 -26.36
C THR A 469 3.08 11.78 -26.02
N THR A 470 2.09 12.56 -25.61
CA THR A 470 2.26 13.95 -25.16
C THR A 470 1.47 14.12 -23.86
N TYR A 471 2.13 14.62 -22.82
CA TYR A 471 1.42 15.09 -21.64
C TYR A 471 0.71 16.39 -21.99
N GLU A 472 -0.62 16.43 -21.83
CA GLU A 472 -1.43 17.59 -22.18
C GLU A 472 -1.72 18.45 -20.94
N ASN A 473 -2.19 17.81 -19.85
CA ASN A 473 -2.56 18.49 -18.62
C ASN A 473 -2.60 17.50 -17.44
N GLY A 474 -2.74 18.00 -16.22
CA GLY A 474 -2.99 17.19 -15.05
C GLY A 474 -3.24 18.04 -13.81
N ASP A 475 -3.90 17.45 -12.83
CA ASP A 475 -4.15 18.03 -11.53
C ASP A 475 -3.56 17.11 -10.46
N THR A 476 -2.42 17.53 -9.96
CA THR A 476 -1.66 16.78 -8.96
C THR A 476 -2.33 16.82 -7.60
N ASN A 477 -3.35 17.67 -7.43
CA ASN A 477 -4.14 17.86 -6.23
C ASN A 477 -5.55 17.28 -6.32
N PHE A 478 -5.89 16.57 -7.39
CA PHE A 478 -7.21 15.95 -7.53
C PHE A 478 -7.11 14.45 -7.76
N GLY A 479 -7.83 13.67 -6.96
CA GLY A 479 -7.99 12.23 -7.14
C GLY A 479 -9.01 11.64 -6.17
N GLY A 480 -8.99 10.33 -6.00
CA GLY A 480 -9.93 9.62 -5.13
C GLY A 480 -9.93 10.09 -3.67
N ASN A 481 -8.81 10.58 -3.15
CA ASN A 481 -8.69 11.12 -1.80
C ASN A 481 -9.47 12.43 -1.63
N ASN A 482 -9.57 13.27 -2.67
CA ASN A 482 -10.39 14.49 -2.63
C ASN A 482 -11.86 14.16 -2.50
N LEU A 483 -12.32 13.14 -3.23
CA LEU A 483 -13.69 12.65 -3.15
C LEU A 483 -13.98 12.08 -1.75
N THR A 484 -13.03 11.33 -1.17
CA THR A 484 -13.12 10.83 0.22
C THR A 484 -13.19 11.98 1.21
N TYR A 485 -12.34 12.98 1.07
CA TYR A 485 -12.36 14.16 1.93
C TYR A 485 -13.69 14.89 1.86
N ARG A 486 -14.25 15.06 0.66
CA ARG A 486 -15.54 15.72 0.47
C ARG A 486 -16.67 14.95 1.18
N ILE A 487 -16.66 13.62 1.08
CA ILE A 487 -17.58 12.75 1.84
C ILE A 487 -17.34 12.89 3.35
N MET A 488 -16.09 12.88 3.81
CA MET A 488 -15.73 13.06 5.22
C MET A 488 -16.24 14.39 5.77
N GLN A 489 -16.16 15.48 5.01
CA GLN A 489 -16.69 16.79 5.40
C GLN A 489 -18.20 16.72 5.64
N PHE A 490 -18.93 16.14 4.69
CA PHE A 490 -20.38 15.96 4.84
C PHE A 490 -20.72 15.07 6.04
N MET A 491 -20.05 13.93 6.20
CA MET A 491 -20.23 13.04 7.34
C MET A 491 -19.99 13.74 8.67
N LYS A 492 -18.90 14.51 8.79
CA LYS A 492 -18.58 15.27 10.00
C LYS A 492 -19.66 16.28 10.34
N ILE A 493 -20.18 17.03 9.36
CA ILE A 493 -21.27 17.99 9.58
C ILE A 493 -22.50 17.28 10.14
N VAL A 494 -22.89 16.17 9.52
CA VAL A 494 -24.06 15.39 9.95
C VAL A 494 -23.86 14.80 11.35
N PHE A 495 -22.68 14.25 11.65
CA PHE A 495 -22.37 13.67 12.96
C PHE A 495 -22.23 14.71 14.06
N ALA A 496 -21.60 15.85 13.78
CA ALA A 496 -21.56 16.98 14.70
C ALA A 496 -22.99 17.46 15.03
N GLY A 497 -23.88 17.51 14.03
CA GLY A 497 -25.29 17.84 14.24
C GLY A 497 -26.05 16.81 15.07
N TYR A 498 -25.70 15.53 14.97
CA TYR A 498 -26.25 14.45 15.79
C TYR A 498 -25.78 14.50 17.24
N TYR A 499 -24.49 14.76 17.49
CA TYR A 499 -23.90 14.77 18.82
C TYR A 499 -24.05 16.08 19.59
N ALA A 500 -24.51 17.16 18.94
CA ALA A 500 -24.75 18.43 19.59
C ALA A 500 -25.85 18.31 20.67
N ALA A 501 -25.49 18.50 21.93
CA ALA A 501 -26.37 18.21 23.07
C ALA A 501 -27.49 19.25 23.31
N GLU A 502 -27.35 20.49 22.84
CA GLU A 502 -28.30 21.58 23.18
C GLU A 502 -28.66 22.51 22.00
N THR A 503 -28.02 22.38 20.84
CA THR A 503 -28.36 23.17 19.65
C THR A 503 -28.16 22.29 18.43
N ARG A 504 -29.25 21.81 17.83
CA ARG A 504 -29.18 21.09 16.55
C ARG A 504 -28.52 22.05 15.56
N LEU A 505 -27.36 21.69 15.01
CA LEU A 505 -26.80 22.45 13.89
C LEU A 505 -27.91 22.52 12.83
N PRO A 506 -28.43 23.72 12.49
CA PRO A 506 -29.40 23.84 11.41
C PRO A 506 -28.70 23.52 10.08
N ASP A 507 -29.46 23.05 9.09
CA ASP A 507 -28.98 22.92 7.71
C ASP A 507 -27.85 21.89 7.51
N THR A 508 -28.06 20.66 8.00
CA THR A 508 -27.12 19.53 7.80
C THR A 508 -27.46 18.67 6.57
N ASP A 509 -28.56 18.94 5.89
CA ASP A 509 -28.94 18.22 4.66
C ASP A 509 -28.17 18.74 3.44
N ILE A 510 -28.02 17.90 2.42
CA ILE A 510 -27.18 18.24 1.26
C ILE A 510 -27.74 19.43 0.46
N ASP A 511 -29.06 19.62 0.44
CA ASP A 511 -29.71 20.67 -0.34
C ASP A 511 -29.54 22.05 0.32
N ALA A 512 -29.44 22.08 1.66
CA ALA A 512 -29.08 23.28 2.38
C ALA A 512 -27.58 23.60 2.30
N LEU A 513 -26.72 22.56 2.25
CA LEU A 513 -25.27 22.73 2.10
C LEU A 513 -24.86 23.12 0.67
N ILE A 514 -25.57 22.62 -0.33
CA ILE A 514 -25.41 22.92 -1.75
C ILE A 514 -26.77 23.37 -2.29
N GLY A 515 -27.09 24.66 -2.09
CA GLY A 515 -28.35 25.29 -2.51
C GLY A 515 -28.55 25.43 -4.02
N ILE A 516 -27.80 24.67 -4.82
CA ILE A 516 -27.84 24.67 -6.28
C ILE A 516 -28.46 23.33 -6.73
N PRO A 517 -29.55 23.37 -7.50
CA PRO A 517 -30.16 22.16 -8.05
C PRO A 517 -29.14 21.34 -8.86
N SER A 518 -29.18 20.02 -8.72
CA SER A 518 -28.22 19.13 -9.39
C SER A 518 -28.14 19.32 -10.91
N GLY A 519 -29.24 19.69 -11.56
CA GLY A 519 -29.29 19.97 -13.01
C GLY A 519 -28.52 21.22 -13.45
N ASP A 520 -28.36 22.21 -12.56
CA ASP A 520 -27.74 23.50 -12.86
C ASP A 520 -26.30 23.62 -12.33
N LEU A 521 -25.80 22.59 -11.63
CA LEU A 521 -24.47 22.59 -11.02
C LEU A 521 -23.34 22.87 -12.02
N TYR A 522 -23.38 22.29 -13.23
CA TYR A 522 -22.33 22.50 -14.23
C TYR A 522 -22.26 23.95 -14.68
N ARG A 523 -23.41 24.55 -15.01
CA ARG A 523 -23.50 25.97 -15.37
C ARG A 523 -23.02 26.88 -14.25
N HIS A 524 -23.35 26.55 -13.01
CA HIS A 524 -22.89 27.33 -11.87
C HIS A 524 -21.36 27.25 -11.71
N VAL A 525 -20.75 26.08 -11.94
CA VAL A 525 -19.29 25.92 -11.95
C VAL A 525 -18.67 26.75 -13.08
N ASP A 526 -19.29 26.81 -14.27
CA ASP A 526 -18.79 27.62 -15.38
C ASP A 526 -18.83 29.13 -15.08
N GLU A 527 -19.93 29.59 -14.47
CA GLU A 527 -20.17 31.02 -14.22
C GLU A 527 -19.42 31.56 -12.98
N PHE A 528 -19.34 30.76 -11.91
CA PHE A 528 -18.87 31.22 -10.60
C PHE A 528 -17.70 30.41 -10.02
N GLY A 529 -17.35 29.28 -10.63
CA GLY A 529 -16.30 28.38 -10.15
C GLY A 529 -16.75 27.40 -9.07
N VAL A 530 -15.92 26.39 -8.83
CA VAL A 530 -16.21 25.29 -7.88
C VAL A 530 -16.26 25.76 -6.41
N ASP A 531 -15.45 26.76 -6.05
CA ASP A 531 -15.40 27.28 -4.68
C ASP A 531 -16.74 27.93 -4.26
N ALA A 532 -17.45 28.54 -5.21
CA ALA A 532 -18.77 29.13 -4.96
C ALA A 532 -19.82 28.07 -4.62
N VAL A 533 -19.75 26.90 -5.26
CA VAL A 533 -20.66 25.76 -5.00
C VAL A 533 -20.51 25.25 -3.57
N TYR A 534 -19.27 25.16 -3.08
CA TYR A 534 -18.98 24.55 -1.78
C TYR A 534 -18.84 25.56 -0.62
N ALA A 535 -19.06 26.86 -0.85
CA ALA A 535 -18.90 27.88 0.18
C ALA A 535 -19.71 27.59 1.45
N GLY A 536 -20.97 27.17 1.30
CA GLY A 536 -21.85 26.79 2.42
C GLY A 536 -21.35 25.53 3.14
N LEU A 537 -20.93 24.51 2.38
CA LEU A 537 -20.33 23.29 2.95
C LEU A 537 -19.07 23.61 3.79
N GLU A 538 -18.17 24.44 3.28
CA GLU A 538 -16.91 24.80 3.97
C GLU A 538 -17.15 25.68 5.22
N GLU A 539 -18.19 26.51 5.22
CA GLU A 539 -18.63 27.22 6.42
C GLU A 539 -19.13 26.24 7.49
N ARG A 540 -20.05 25.34 7.13
CA ARG A 540 -20.57 24.34 8.07
C ARG A 540 -19.53 23.34 8.55
N TYR A 541 -18.56 22.99 7.70
CA TYR A 541 -17.44 22.15 8.10
C TYR A 541 -16.58 22.82 9.19
N ARG A 542 -16.37 24.15 9.08
CA ARG A 542 -15.68 24.93 10.11
C ARG A 542 -16.46 25.00 11.41
N ASP A 543 -17.78 25.15 11.34
CA ASP A 543 -18.65 25.13 12.54
C ASP A 543 -18.61 23.75 13.22
N ALA A 544 -18.61 22.67 12.44
CA ALA A 544 -18.54 21.31 12.94
C ALA A 544 -17.22 21.00 13.67
N GLU A 545 -16.11 21.68 13.34
CA GLU A 545 -14.82 21.57 14.06
C GLU A 545 -14.94 21.89 15.55
N ALA A 546 -15.85 22.80 15.93
CA ALA A 546 -16.07 23.17 17.33
C ALA A 546 -16.74 22.07 18.16
N ILE A 547 -17.35 21.08 17.50
CA ILE A 547 -18.09 19.97 18.14
C ILE A 547 -17.34 18.65 17.97
N LEU A 548 -16.88 18.34 16.77
CA LEU A 548 -16.18 17.11 16.44
C LEU A 548 -14.86 17.46 15.76
N PRO A 549 -13.79 17.77 16.53
CA PRO A 549 -12.53 18.24 15.95
C PRO A 549 -11.80 17.14 15.17
N THR A 550 -11.17 17.52 14.06
CA THR A 550 -10.34 16.62 13.22
C THR A 550 -8.99 17.22 12.86
N ALA A 551 -8.81 18.54 12.96
CA ALA A 551 -7.58 19.23 12.58
C ALA A 551 -6.51 19.11 13.68
N PHE A 552 -5.94 17.91 13.85
CA PHE A 552 -5.02 17.58 14.96
C PHE A 552 -3.75 18.42 15.00
N LYS A 553 -3.33 19.02 13.87
CA LYS A 553 -2.19 19.96 13.84
C LYS A 553 -2.43 21.19 14.72
N ARG A 554 -3.68 21.62 14.89
CA ARG A 554 -4.04 22.72 15.80
C ARG A 554 -3.82 22.39 17.28
N TYR A 555 -3.63 21.10 17.58
CA TYR A 555 -3.44 20.57 18.93
C TYR A 555 -1.98 20.18 19.22
N GLU A 556 -1.01 20.51 18.37
CA GLU A 556 0.42 20.22 18.59
C GLU A 556 0.97 20.81 19.90
N HIS A 557 0.38 21.92 20.37
CA HIS A 557 0.72 22.56 21.65
C HIS A 557 -0.26 22.24 22.78
N ALA A 558 -1.30 21.44 22.50
CA ALA A 558 -2.26 20.99 23.48
C ALA A 558 -1.69 19.84 24.32
N THR A 559 -2.48 19.32 25.26
CA THR A 559 -2.06 18.10 25.97
C THR A 559 -2.02 16.92 25.00
N ARG A 560 -1.16 15.94 25.30
CA ARG A 560 -1.05 14.69 24.53
C ARG A 560 -2.40 14.00 24.34
N ASP A 561 -3.23 13.98 25.38
CA ASP A 561 -4.53 13.33 25.36
C ASP A 561 -5.46 13.99 24.33
N GLU A 562 -5.51 15.32 24.32
CA GLU A 562 -6.32 16.09 23.37
C GLU A 562 -5.84 15.88 21.93
N TYR A 563 -4.53 15.94 21.67
CA TYR A 563 -3.97 15.68 20.34
C TYR A 563 -4.38 14.30 19.81
N GLN A 564 -4.29 13.26 20.65
CA GLN A 564 -4.61 11.89 20.26
C GLN A 564 -6.10 11.67 20.00
N ARG A 565 -6.98 12.35 20.76
CA ARG A 565 -8.43 12.35 20.52
C ARG A 565 -8.77 12.90 19.14
N VAL A 566 -8.20 14.06 18.78
CA VAL A 566 -8.46 14.70 17.47
C VAL A 566 -7.87 13.88 16.32
N LEU A 567 -6.66 13.33 16.49
CA LEU A 567 -6.04 12.42 15.52
C LEU A 567 -6.91 11.17 15.28
N SER A 568 -7.42 10.58 16.36
CA SER A 568 -8.29 9.40 16.30
C SER A 568 -9.59 9.72 15.55
N ASN A 569 -10.22 10.87 15.84
CA ASN A 569 -11.41 11.33 15.12
C ASN A 569 -11.16 11.42 13.61
N PHE A 570 -10.06 12.06 13.19
CA PHE A 570 -9.73 12.21 11.78
C PHE A 570 -9.62 10.85 11.07
N HIS A 571 -8.82 9.92 11.61
CA HIS A 571 -8.61 8.62 10.97
C HIS A 571 -9.88 7.77 10.91
N LEU A 572 -10.70 7.78 11.98
CA LEU A 572 -11.97 7.07 12.01
C LEU A 572 -12.93 7.61 10.94
N LEU A 573 -13.12 8.93 10.87
CA LEU A 573 -14.02 9.54 9.89
C LEU A 573 -13.51 9.37 8.45
N TRP A 574 -12.19 9.45 8.23
CA TRP A 574 -11.59 9.17 6.93
C TRP A 574 -11.85 7.73 6.49
N SER A 575 -11.64 6.76 7.39
CA SER A 575 -11.90 5.33 7.12
C SER A 575 -13.38 5.09 6.80
N ALA A 576 -14.28 5.69 7.58
CA ALA A 576 -15.72 5.61 7.35
C ALA A 576 -16.14 6.19 5.99
N ALA A 577 -15.59 7.35 5.61
CA ALA A 577 -15.83 7.99 4.32
C ALA A 577 -15.30 7.18 3.14
N GLU A 578 -14.09 6.63 3.24
CA GLU A 578 -13.49 5.78 2.20
C GLU A 578 -14.31 4.51 1.98
N ASN A 579 -14.78 3.88 3.07
CA ASN A 579 -15.63 2.68 3.00
C ASN A 579 -16.99 3.00 2.35
N MET A 580 -17.63 4.11 2.74
CA MET A 580 -18.89 4.54 2.12
C MET A 580 -18.72 4.80 0.62
N LYS A 581 -17.65 5.51 0.22
CA LYS A 581 -17.32 5.74 -1.19
C LYS A 581 -17.17 4.43 -1.95
N LYS A 582 -16.40 3.48 -1.40
CA LYS A 582 -16.19 2.17 -2.03
C LYS A 582 -17.52 1.43 -2.21
N GLU A 583 -18.36 1.34 -1.19
CA GLU A 583 -19.60 0.57 -1.26
C GLU A 583 -20.61 1.17 -2.26
N PHE A 584 -20.79 2.50 -2.28
CA PHE A 584 -21.69 3.16 -3.24
C PHE A 584 -21.26 3.01 -4.71
N PHE A 585 -19.96 2.96 -4.99
CA PHE A 585 -19.46 2.95 -6.37
C PHE A 585 -18.89 1.60 -6.82
N LEU A 586 -18.83 0.60 -5.92
CA LEU A 586 -18.48 -0.78 -6.23
C LEU A 586 -19.72 -1.61 -6.60
N ARG A 587 -20.81 -1.46 -5.84
CA ARG A 587 -22.01 -2.30 -5.94
C ARG A 587 -23.20 -1.49 -6.46
N THR A 588 -23.64 -1.79 -7.68
CA THR A 588 -24.76 -1.09 -8.35
C THR A 588 -26.08 -1.15 -7.58
N GLY A 589 -26.27 -2.17 -6.73
CA GLY A 589 -27.48 -2.33 -5.91
C GLY A 589 -27.53 -1.47 -4.64
N ILE A 590 -26.41 -0.93 -4.16
CA ILE A 590 -26.37 -0.18 -2.89
C ILE A 590 -26.79 1.27 -3.13
N LEU A 591 -27.91 1.66 -2.52
CA LEU A 591 -28.49 3.00 -2.61
C LEU A 591 -28.36 3.78 -1.31
N ARG A 592 -28.27 3.07 -0.18
CA ARG A 592 -28.22 3.63 1.18
C ARG A 592 -27.08 3.02 1.97
N SER A 593 -26.47 3.78 2.88
CA SER A 593 -25.43 3.28 3.78
C SER A 593 -25.63 3.81 5.19
N ARG A 594 -25.46 2.93 6.18
CA ARG A 594 -25.46 3.23 7.63
C ARG A 594 -24.29 2.51 8.30
N PHE A 595 -23.89 2.99 9.48
CA PHE A 595 -22.90 2.35 10.35
C PHE A 595 -23.57 1.62 11.52
N GLU A 596 -23.13 0.40 11.83
CA GLU A 596 -23.60 -0.40 12.97
C GLU A 596 -22.41 -1.01 13.73
N SER A 597 -22.59 -1.30 15.02
CA SER A 597 -21.51 -1.85 15.87
C SER A 597 -21.36 -3.35 15.74
N GLU A 598 -22.37 -4.02 15.19
CA GLU A 598 -22.39 -5.47 14.96
C GLU A 598 -22.91 -5.76 13.56
N GLN A 599 -22.55 -6.92 13.01
CA GLN A 599 -22.96 -7.34 11.69
C GLN A 599 -24.46 -7.71 11.68
N VAL A 600 -25.30 -6.73 11.37
CA VAL A 600 -26.73 -6.94 11.17
C VAL A 600 -26.95 -7.36 9.72
N LEU A 601 -27.53 -8.54 9.50
CA LEU A 601 -27.99 -8.94 8.17
C LEU A 601 -29.17 -8.02 7.79
N SER A 602 -28.92 -7.09 6.87
CA SER A 602 -30.00 -6.29 6.27
C SER A 602 -30.92 -7.22 5.47
N ALA A 603 -32.23 -7.13 5.72
CA ALA A 603 -33.24 -7.73 4.84
C ALA A 603 -33.39 -6.98 3.52
N GLU A 604 -32.89 -5.74 3.46
CA GLU A 604 -32.96 -4.83 2.32
C GLU A 604 -31.67 -4.94 1.49
N SER A 605 -31.78 -5.34 0.23
CA SER A 605 -30.63 -5.53 -0.67
C SER A 605 -29.96 -4.22 -1.12
N ASP A 606 -30.61 -3.08 -0.90
CA ASP A 606 -30.14 -1.75 -1.29
C ASP A 606 -29.49 -0.96 -0.15
N LEU A 607 -29.54 -1.48 1.09
CA LEU A 607 -28.92 -0.88 2.26
C LEU A 607 -27.61 -1.60 2.59
N ASN A 608 -26.50 -0.87 2.52
CA ASN A 608 -25.22 -1.30 3.06
C ASN A 608 -25.14 -0.95 4.55
N ILE A 609 -24.80 -1.94 5.37
CA ILE A 609 -24.51 -1.76 6.79
C ILE A 609 -23.00 -1.94 6.98
N ALA A 610 -22.29 -0.83 7.11
CA ALA A 610 -20.86 -0.83 7.39
C ALA A 610 -20.64 -1.11 8.88
N VAL A 611 -20.06 -2.26 9.18
CA VAL A 611 -19.76 -2.64 10.56
C VAL A 611 -18.53 -1.87 11.04
N MET A 612 -18.65 -1.19 12.18
CA MET A 612 -17.55 -0.51 12.86
C MET A 612 -17.43 -1.06 14.28
N ASP A 613 -16.64 -2.14 14.41
CA ASP A 613 -16.48 -2.92 15.65
C ASP A 613 -16.03 -2.10 16.88
N ARG A 614 -15.50 -0.89 16.65
CA ARG A 614 -14.92 -0.01 17.69
C ARG A 614 -15.19 1.47 17.40
N TRP A 615 -16.45 1.89 17.39
CA TRP A 615 -16.81 3.30 17.29
C TRP A 615 -16.45 4.07 18.58
N LEU A 616 -15.58 5.06 18.45
CA LEU A 616 -15.28 6.02 19.52
C LEU A 616 -14.85 7.34 18.88
N VAL A 617 -15.68 8.38 19.07
CA VAL A 617 -15.35 9.76 18.72
C VAL A 617 -15.27 10.63 19.96
N SER A 618 -14.34 11.56 19.99
CA SER A 618 -14.23 12.54 21.08
C SER A 618 -14.85 13.87 20.62
N VAL A 619 -15.96 14.25 21.23
CA VAL A 619 -16.67 15.50 20.94
C VAL A 619 -16.33 16.56 21.99
N ILE A 620 -16.44 17.84 21.61
CA ILE A 620 -16.29 18.96 22.53
C ILE A 620 -17.69 19.43 22.95
N GLU A 621 -17.94 19.38 24.26
CA GLU A 621 -19.16 19.87 24.87
C GLU A 621 -18.79 20.83 26.00
N ASN A 622 -19.31 22.06 25.97
CA ASN A 622 -19.02 23.10 26.97
C ASN A 622 -17.50 23.34 27.18
N GLY A 623 -16.73 23.25 26.08
CA GLY A 623 -15.28 23.45 26.08
C GLY A 623 -14.46 22.28 26.67
N ARG A 624 -15.06 21.10 26.85
CA ARG A 624 -14.37 19.89 27.34
C ARG A 624 -14.61 18.71 26.42
N PHE A 625 -13.59 17.86 26.28
CA PHE A 625 -13.73 16.61 25.57
C PHE A 625 -14.64 15.62 26.31
N ARG A 626 -15.54 15.00 25.56
CA ARG A 626 -16.39 13.89 25.97
C ARG A 626 -16.26 12.77 24.95
N ASP A 627 -15.99 11.57 25.44
CA ASP A 627 -15.93 10.38 24.59
C ASP A 627 -17.33 9.84 24.34
N GLU A 628 -17.63 9.63 23.06
CA GLU A 628 -18.92 9.16 22.57
C GLU A 628 -18.77 7.81 21.89
N TYR A 629 -19.52 6.83 22.39
CA TYR A 629 -19.46 5.43 21.99
C TYR A 629 -20.70 5.03 21.18
N GLY A 630 -21.75 5.84 21.21
CA GLY A 630 -22.96 5.60 20.42
C GLY A 630 -22.74 5.96 18.96
N LEU A 631 -23.00 5.02 18.06
CA LEU A 631 -23.04 5.29 16.63
C LEU A 631 -24.18 6.28 16.30
N PRO A 632 -23.96 7.18 15.33
CA PRO A 632 -24.99 8.11 14.91
C PRO A 632 -26.04 7.36 14.07
N ASP A 633 -27.33 7.47 14.46
CA ASP A 633 -28.43 6.91 13.67
C ASP A 633 -28.72 7.78 12.44
N VAL A 634 -27.84 7.65 11.45
CA VAL A 634 -27.83 8.43 10.22
C VAL A 634 -27.78 7.47 9.03
N VAL A 635 -28.59 7.76 8.02
CA VAL A 635 -28.56 7.04 6.74
C VAL A 635 -28.13 8.02 5.66
N PHE A 636 -27.03 7.69 4.99
CA PHE A 636 -26.57 8.41 3.81
C PHE A 636 -27.14 7.73 2.57
N ASN A 637 -27.48 8.51 1.54
CA ASN A 637 -27.92 7.95 0.27
C ASN A 637 -26.99 8.33 -0.88
N ILE A 638 -26.97 7.50 -1.92
CA ILE A 638 -26.07 7.67 -3.07
C ILE A 638 -26.33 8.99 -3.82
N ARG A 639 -27.56 9.53 -3.79
CA ARG A 639 -27.89 10.78 -4.50
C ARG A 639 -27.26 12.00 -3.82
N GLU A 640 -27.28 12.05 -2.49
CA GLU A 640 -26.57 13.07 -1.69
C GLU A 640 -25.09 13.04 -2.02
N VAL A 641 -24.48 11.85 -2.02
CA VAL A 641 -23.05 11.69 -2.33
C VAL A 641 -22.75 12.06 -3.78
N GLN A 642 -23.61 11.70 -4.74
CA GLN A 642 -23.42 12.10 -6.14
C GLN A 642 -23.52 13.62 -6.32
N GLN A 643 -24.50 14.29 -5.70
CA GLN A 643 -24.63 15.75 -5.72
C GLN A 643 -23.41 16.42 -5.11
N LEU A 644 -22.94 15.91 -3.97
CA LEU A 644 -21.74 16.38 -3.28
C LEU A 644 -20.49 16.31 -4.16
N LEU A 645 -20.29 15.25 -4.93
CA LEU A 645 -19.08 15.05 -5.75
C LEU A 645 -19.16 15.68 -7.15
N LYS A 646 -20.36 16.10 -7.59
CA LYS A 646 -20.62 16.45 -8.99
C LYS A 646 -19.85 17.67 -9.48
N ALA A 647 -19.76 18.73 -8.69
CA ALA A 647 -19.05 19.95 -9.09
C ALA A 647 -17.53 19.74 -9.16
N ASP A 648 -16.95 19.05 -8.17
CA ASP A 648 -15.54 18.67 -8.14
C ASP A 648 -15.16 17.83 -9.39
N ILE A 649 -15.94 16.79 -9.71
CA ILE A 649 -15.70 15.93 -10.89
C ILE A 649 -15.87 16.70 -12.21
N TYR A 650 -16.90 17.55 -12.32
CA TYR A 650 -17.09 18.33 -13.54
C TYR A 650 -15.97 19.35 -13.76
N ASN A 651 -15.55 20.03 -12.70
CA ASN A 651 -14.49 21.03 -12.78
C ASN A 651 -13.16 20.41 -13.28
N ILE A 652 -12.83 19.19 -12.86
CA ILE A 652 -11.61 18.52 -13.37
C ILE A 652 -11.76 18.14 -14.85
N VAL A 653 -12.91 17.60 -15.27
CA VAL A 653 -13.16 17.24 -16.67
C VAL A 653 -13.13 18.50 -17.55
N ARG A 654 -13.76 19.58 -17.10
CA ARG A 654 -13.76 20.87 -17.79
C ARG A 654 -12.35 21.41 -17.96
N LYS A 655 -11.55 21.50 -16.89
CA LYS A 655 -10.14 21.95 -16.95
C LYS A 655 -9.32 21.20 -18.00
N PHE A 656 -9.65 19.93 -18.25
CA PHE A 656 -8.93 19.07 -19.17
C PHE A 656 -9.42 19.15 -20.61
N LEU A 657 -10.73 19.33 -20.82
CA LEU A 657 -11.33 19.23 -22.14
C LEU A 657 -11.78 20.56 -22.73
N ASP A 658 -11.88 21.64 -21.94
CA ASP A 658 -12.36 22.95 -22.43
C ASP A 658 -11.56 23.43 -23.64
N ASP A 659 -10.23 23.42 -23.54
CA ASP A 659 -9.35 23.91 -24.62
C ASP A 659 -9.51 23.05 -25.88
N PHE A 660 -9.51 21.73 -25.75
CA PHE A 660 -9.74 20.82 -26.88
C PHE A 660 -11.13 20.96 -27.50
N TYR A 661 -12.14 21.25 -26.68
CA TYR A 661 -13.51 21.46 -27.11
C TYR A 661 -13.66 22.77 -27.89
N LEU A 662 -13.14 23.87 -27.35
CA LEU A 662 -13.16 25.19 -27.99
C LEU A 662 -12.35 25.22 -29.29
N GLU A 663 -11.24 24.46 -29.34
CA GLU A 663 -10.40 24.30 -30.54
C GLU A 663 -10.98 23.30 -31.55
N GLY A 664 -12.04 22.56 -31.21
CA GLY A 664 -12.66 21.55 -32.08
C GLY A 664 -11.86 20.25 -32.25
N ARG A 665 -10.74 20.09 -31.54
CA ARG A 665 -9.81 18.95 -31.64
C ARG A 665 -10.36 17.64 -31.06
N LEU A 666 -11.40 17.71 -30.23
CA LEU A 666 -12.02 16.51 -29.64
C LEU A 666 -12.57 15.53 -30.69
N GLN A 667 -12.89 16.02 -31.90
CA GLN A 667 -13.41 15.19 -33.00
C GLN A 667 -12.32 14.32 -33.66
N ASP A 668 -11.05 14.70 -33.49
CA ASP A 668 -9.91 13.99 -34.08
C ASP A 668 -9.52 12.75 -33.26
N TYR A 669 -9.94 12.69 -31.99
CA TYR A 669 -9.69 11.54 -31.11
C TYR A 669 -10.61 10.37 -31.42
N SER A 670 -10.00 9.27 -31.86
CA SER A 670 -10.68 8.01 -32.13
C SER A 670 -11.08 7.27 -30.84
N ILE A 671 -10.32 7.47 -29.76
CA ILE A 671 -10.50 6.77 -28.49
C ILE A 671 -10.36 7.78 -27.34
N ILE A 672 -11.32 7.79 -26.42
CA ILE A 672 -11.18 8.48 -25.12
C ILE A 672 -11.27 7.42 -24.03
N LYS A 673 -10.17 7.23 -23.31
CA LYS A 673 -10.02 6.22 -22.27
C LYS A 673 -10.03 6.86 -20.89
N LEU A 674 -10.90 6.34 -20.01
CA LEU A 674 -10.85 6.65 -18.59
C LEU A 674 -10.20 5.50 -17.84
N THR A 675 -9.23 5.83 -16.99
CA THR A 675 -8.54 4.89 -16.11
C THR A 675 -8.46 5.44 -14.69
N GLY A 676 -8.02 4.60 -13.76
CA GLY A 676 -8.04 4.90 -12.34
C GLY A 676 -9.38 4.55 -11.67
N GLN A 677 -9.33 4.31 -10.36
CA GLN A 677 -10.49 3.80 -9.61
C GLN A 677 -11.61 4.83 -9.46
N SER A 678 -11.26 6.11 -9.43
CA SER A 678 -12.22 7.20 -9.21
C SER A 678 -13.13 7.40 -10.42
N CYS A 679 -12.63 7.13 -11.65
CA CYS A 679 -13.40 7.17 -12.90
C CYS A 679 -14.58 6.19 -12.96
N ARG A 680 -14.72 5.28 -11.98
CA ARG A 680 -15.90 4.39 -11.87
C ARG A 680 -17.18 5.10 -11.51
N ILE A 681 -17.08 6.25 -10.85
CA ILE A 681 -18.22 7.04 -10.44
C ILE A 681 -18.91 7.51 -11.72
N ASP A 682 -20.18 7.13 -11.92
CA ASP A 682 -20.95 7.45 -13.14
C ASP A 682 -20.93 8.95 -13.48
N VAL A 683 -20.79 9.81 -12.47
CA VAL A 683 -20.66 11.26 -12.61
C VAL A 683 -19.49 11.67 -13.52
N PHE A 684 -18.37 10.93 -13.57
CA PHE A 684 -17.29 11.21 -14.53
C PHE A 684 -17.77 11.02 -15.97
N ARG A 685 -18.47 9.92 -16.25
CA ARG A 685 -19.03 9.66 -17.58
C ARG A 685 -20.07 10.70 -17.96
N GLU A 686 -20.93 11.12 -17.02
CA GLU A 686 -21.91 12.16 -17.28
C GLU A 686 -21.24 13.53 -17.55
N ALA A 687 -20.20 13.90 -16.80
CA ALA A 687 -19.45 15.12 -17.05
C ALA A 687 -18.77 15.14 -18.43
N LEU A 688 -18.24 14.01 -18.89
CA LEU A 688 -17.63 13.91 -20.22
C LEU A 688 -18.63 14.12 -21.37
N LYS A 689 -19.90 13.75 -21.18
CA LYS A 689 -20.93 13.92 -22.22
C LYS A 689 -21.22 15.39 -22.55
N GLU A 690 -20.81 16.32 -21.68
CA GLU A 690 -20.87 17.76 -21.98
C GLU A 690 -19.88 18.15 -23.09
N PHE A 691 -18.80 17.40 -23.27
CA PHE A 691 -17.72 17.71 -24.24
C PHE A 691 -17.69 16.76 -25.43
N VAL A 692 -18.01 15.47 -25.21
CA VAL A 692 -17.83 14.42 -26.23
C VAL A 692 -19.06 13.52 -26.38
N PRO A 693 -19.37 13.07 -27.61
CA PRO A 693 -20.45 12.11 -27.83
C PRO A 693 -20.19 10.81 -27.07
N GLY A 694 -21.20 10.33 -26.34
CA GLY A 694 -21.03 9.14 -25.48
C GLY A 694 -20.61 7.85 -26.19
N ARG A 695 -20.73 7.75 -27.52
CA ARG A 695 -20.26 6.60 -28.31
C ARG A 695 -18.74 6.57 -28.48
N SER A 696 -18.06 7.71 -28.36
CA SER A 696 -16.60 7.83 -28.51
C SER A 696 -15.85 7.56 -27.21
N ILE A 697 -16.56 7.43 -26.09
CA ILE A 697 -15.99 7.17 -24.76
C ILE A 697 -15.84 5.66 -24.58
N GLU A 698 -14.61 5.16 -24.57
CA GLU A 698 -14.33 3.77 -24.23
C GLU A 698 -14.31 3.57 -22.72
N PHE A 699 -15.49 3.30 -22.16
CA PHE A 699 -15.65 2.89 -20.77
C PHE A 699 -16.22 1.47 -20.70
N ARG A 700 -15.34 0.46 -20.61
CA ARG A 700 -15.76 -0.94 -20.46
C ARG A 700 -15.86 -1.29 -18.97
N GLN A 701 -17.08 -1.34 -18.44
CA GLN A 701 -17.39 -2.18 -17.28
C GLN A 701 -17.96 -3.49 -17.84
N LYS A 702 -17.19 -4.59 -17.80
CA LYS A 702 -17.75 -5.90 -18.16
C LYS A 702 -18.77 -6.31 -17.11
N ALA A 703 -19.95 -6.76 -17.54
CA ALA A 703 -21.02 -7.21 -16.65
C ALA A 703 -20.66 -8.49 -15.85
N GLU A 704 -19.56 -9.16 -16.20
CA GLU A 704 -19.04 -10.38 -15.55
C GLU A 704 -17.96 -10.12 -14.50
N ASP A 705 -17.59 -8.86 -14.22
CA ASP A 705 -16.65 -8.51 -13.14
C ASP A 705 -17.31 -8.65 -11.75
N LEU A 706 -17.59 -9.89 -11.37
CA LEU A 706 -17.72 -10.33 -9.98
C LEU A 706 -16.34 -10.46 -9.30
N SER A 707 -15.25 -10.08 -9.98
CA SER A 707 -13.90 -10.06 -9.41
C SER A 707 -13.83 -9.03 -8.28
N ARG A 708 -13.21 -9.42 -7.16
CA ARG A 708 -13.04 -8.55 -5.98
C ARG A 708 -12.20 -7.30 -6.26
N VAL A 709 -11.35 -7.36 -7.29
CA VAL A 709 -10.52 -6.26 -7.77
C VAL A 709 -11.06 -5.76 -9.11
N PRO A 710 -11.36 -4.45 -9.24
CA PRO A 710 -11.89 -3.88 -10.48
C PRO A 710 -10.87 -3.90 -11.64
N GLU A 711 -11.30 -4.21 -12.87
CA GLU A 711 -10.46 -4.27 -14.08
C GLU A 711 -9.62 -2.98 -14.30
N LEU A 712 -10.21 -1.80 -14.05
CA LEU A 712 -9.51 -0.51 -14.15
C LEU A 712 -8.29 -0.41 -13.24
N LYS A 713 -8.25 -1.14 -12.11
CA LYS A 713 -7.11 -1.11 -11.18
C LYS A 713 -5.92 -1.90 -11.72
N MET A 714 -6.22 -2.89 -12.54
CA MET A 714 -5.23 -3.82 -13.09
C MET A 714 -4.77 -3.40 -14.50
N ALA A 715 -5.41 -2.40 -15.11
CA ALA A 715 -5.17 -2.02 -16.50
C ALA A 715 -3.72 -1.56 -16.74
N CYS A 716 -3.19 -0.69 -15.87
CA CYS A 716 -1.81 -0.21 -15.93
C CYS A 716 -0.82 -1.38 -15.81
N LEU A 717 -0.88 -2.14 -14.72
CA LEU A 717 -0.02 -3.31 -14.49
C LEU A 717 -0.11 -4.35 -15.63
N ARG A 718 -1.33 -4.69 -16.07
CA ARG A 718 -1.55 -5.64 -17.17
C ARG A 718 -0.91 -5.15 -18.47
N GLY A 719 -1.09 -3.87 -18.79
CA GLY A 719 -0.49 -3.25 -19.96
C GLY A 719 1.03 -3.30 -19.93
N ALA A 720 1.64 -2.96 -18.79
CA ALA A 720 3.08 -3.04 -18.60
C ALA A 720 3.61 -4.46 -18.81
N ILE A 721 2.99 -5.47 -18.19
CA ILE A 721 3.39 -6.88 -18.34
C ILE A 721 3.25 -7.35 -19.79
N ARG A 722 2.15 -7.00 -20.46
CA ARG A 722 1.93 -7.38 -21.88
C ARG A 722 2.98 -6.74 -22.79
N TYR A 723 3.31 -5.47 -22.58
CA TYR A 723 4.33 -4.77 -23.37
C TYR A 723 5.70 -5.42 -23.21
N LEU A 724 6.14 -5.60 -21.95
CA LEU A 724 7.43 -6.22 -21.64
C LEU A 724 7.53 -7.62 -22.25
N ASN A 725 6.48 -8.41 -22.13
CA ASN A 725 6.45 -9.76 -22.69
C ASN A 725 6.45 -9.75 -24.23
N ALA A 726 5.65 -8.89 -24.87
CA ALA A 726 5.60 -8.80 -26.32
C ALA A 726 6.95 -8.37 -26.91
N LYS A 727 7.63 -7.42 -26.27
CA LYS A 727 8.99 -7.01 -26.65
C LYS A 727 9.99 -8.15 -26.47
N LYS A 728 9.95 -8.85 -25.31
CA LYS A 728 10.80 -10.02 -25.02
C LYS A 728 10.62 -11.13 -26.06
N MET A 729 9.37 -11.41 -26.45
CA MET A 729 9.03 -12.44 -27.44
C MET A 729 9.29 -12.00 -28.89
N GLY A 730 9.59 -10.71 -29.13
CA GLY A 730 9.77 -10.16 -30.47
C GLY A 730 8.49 -10.12 -31.30
N THR A 731 7.31 -10.12 -30.65
CA THR A 731 6.02 -10.00 -31.36
C THR A 731 5.71 -8.56 -31.76
N ILE A 732 6.41 -7.59 -31.16
CA ILE A 732 6.31 -6.17 -31.46
C ILE A 732 7.70 -5.56 -31.74
N GLU A 733 7.71 -4.54 -32.58
CA GLU A 733 8.82 -3.61 -32.79
C GLU A 733 8.33 -2.20 -32.41
N PRO A 734 8.42 -1.81 -31.12
CA PRO A 734 7.89 -0.54 -30.66
C PRO A 734 8.89 0.61 -30.86
N VAL A 735 8.39 1.73 -31.37
CA VAL A 735 9.04 3.04 -31.39
C VAL A 735 8.18 3.98 -30.56
N ILE A 736 8.63 4.28 -29.34
CA ILE A 736 7.92 5.18 -28.43
C ILE A 736 8.65 6.53 -28.44
N THR A 737 7.92 7.58 -28.76
CA THR A 737 8.41 8.96 -28.74
C THR A 737 7.60 9.78 -27.75
N ASN A 738 8.25 10.21 -26.67
CA ASN A 738 7.64 11.10 -25.69
C ASN A 738 7.86 12.55 -26.14
N HIS A 739 6.80 13.22 -26.58
CA HIS A 739 6.83 14.64 -26.89
C HIS A 739 6.72 15.44 -25.61
N ILE A 740 7.76 16.23 -25.34
CA ILE A 740 7.83 17.06 -24.15
C ILE A 740 7.21 18.42 -24.48
N PRO A 741 6.24 18.92 -23.70
CA PRO A 741 5.70 20.26 -23.92
C PRO A 741 6.80 21.33 -23.80
N ALA A 742 6.58 22.48 -24.45
CA ALA A 742 7.50 23.62 -24.34
C ALA A 742 7.60 24.06 -22.87
N ILE A 743 8.81 24.35 -22.39
CA ILE A 743 9.05 24.78 -21.00
C ILE A 743 8.26 26.07 -20.77
N PRO A 744 7.21 26.09 -19.92
CA PRO A 744 6.39 27.28 -19.75
C PRO A 744 6.90 28.19 -18.61
N TYR A 745 8.09 27.90 -18.08
CA TYR A 745 8.68 28.59 -16.94
C TYR A 745 10.08 29.13 -17.20
N THR A 746 10.37 30.27 -16.60
CA THR A 746 11.70 30.86 -16.53
C THR A 746 12.28 30.62 -15.14
N VAL A 747 13.54 30.17 -15.08
CA VAL A 747 14.31 30.02 -13.83
C VAL A 747 15.31 31.16 -13.72
N SER A 748 15.25 31.90 -12.61
CA SER A 748 16.17 33.01 -12.33
C SER A 748 16.78 32.91 -10.93
N ALA A 749 17.86 33.66 -10.71
CA ALA A 749 18.46 33.85 -9.38
C ALA A 749 19.01 35.28 -9.25
N TRP A 750 18.98 35.84 -8.04
CA TRP A 750 19.56 37.17 -7.80
C TRP A 750 21.09 37.09 -7.72
N THR A 751 21.77 38.03 -8.33
CA THR A 751 23.22 38.23 -8.13
C THR A 751 23.48 38.98 -6.82
N HIS A 752 24.72 38.99 -6.33
CA HIS A 752 25.12 39.77 -5.14
C HIS A 752 24.87 41.28 -5.28
N THR A 753 24.70 41.78 -6.52
CA THR A 753 24.39 43.18 -6.81
C THR A 753 22.89 43.51 -6.80
N GLY A 754 22.03 42.54 -6.47
CA GLY A 754 20.58 42.72 -6.49
C GLY A 754 20.01 42.77 -7.92
N ARG A 755 20.73 42.27 -8.93
CA ARG A 755 20.20 42.07 -10.29
C ARG A 755 19.72 40.64 -10.46
N GLU A 756 18.50 40.46 -10.93
CA GLU A 756 17.97 39.16 -11.34
C GLU A 756 18.71 38.67 -12.58
N LYS A 757 19.27 37.45 -12.50
CA LYS A 757 19.92 36.77 -13.61
C LYS A 757 19.05 35.61 -14.03
N GLU A 758 18.54 35.67 -15.25
CA GLU A 758 17.88 34.54 -15.88
C GLU A 758 18.89 33.43 -16.18
N LEU A 759 18.54 32.20 -15.78
CA LEU A 759 19.36 31.00 -15.92
C LEU A 759 18.79 30.07 -16.99
N ILE A 760 17.46 29.88 -17.02
CA ILE A 760 16.72 29.10 -18.03
C ILE A 760 15.57 29.97 -18.54
N ALA A 761 15.42 30.08 -19.86
CA ALA A 761 14.35 30.84 -20.49
C ALA A 761 13.12 29.97 -20.79
N SER A 762 11.93 30.54 -20.61
CA SER A 762 10.66 29.95 -21.05
C SER A 762 10.54 29.95 -22.58
N LEU A 763 9.93 28.91 -23.16
CA LEU A 763 9.56 28.77 -24.58
C LEU A 763 10.68 28.87 -25.65
N GLU A 764 11.91 29.22 -25.30
CA GLU A 764 13.05 29.28 -26.23
C GLU A 764 13.99 28.08 -26.10
N SER A 765 14.22 27.39 -27.22
CA SER A 765 15.15 26.26 -27.33
C SER A 765 16.63 26.63 -27.17
N SER A 766 16.96 27.93 -27.11
CA SER A 766 18.33 28.43 -27.17
C SER A 766 19.04 28.48 -25.81
N ARG A 767 18.30 28.62 -24.69
CA ARG A 767 18.87 28.85 -23.35
C ARG A 767 18.30 27.91 -22.29
N VAL A 768 18.64 26.63 -22.44
CA VAL A 768 18.28 25.53 -21.53
C VAL A 768 19.26 25.34 -20.36
N ARG A 769 20.29 26.20 -20.25
CA ARG A 769 21.30 26.16 -19.20
C ARG A 769 21.82 27.55 -18.82
N GLY A 770 22.25 27.68 -17.57
CA GLY A 770 22.84 28.88 -16.98
C GLY A 770 23.64 28.56 -15.72
N SER A 771 24.19 29.58 -15.09
CA SER A 771 24.93 29.41 -13.84
C SER A 771 24.92 30.66 -12.97
N ILE A 772 25.12 30.48 -11.66
CA ILE A 772 25.25 31.57 -10.70
C ILE A 772 26.36 31.26 -9.70
N SER A 773 27.21 32.25 -9.40
CA SER A 773 28.32 32.08 -8.45
C SER A 773 27.98 32.62 -7.07
N ARG A 774 28.56 31.99 -6.05
CA ARG A 774 28.57 32.44 -4.65
C ARG A 774 29.93 32.19 -4.01
N PRO A 775 30.27 32.91 -2.93
CA PRO A 775 31.35 32.49 -2.04
C PRO A 775 31.10 31.07 -1.52
N SER A 776 32.15 30.27 -1.36
CA SER A 776 32.08 28.86 -0.95
C SER A 776 31.42 28.62 0.41
N GLN A 777 31.41 29.64 1.29
CA GLN A 777 30.71 29.63 2.57
C GLN A 777 29.19 29.87 2.48
N ALA A 778 28.65 30.13 1.29
CA ALA A 778 27.22 30.35 1.11
C ALA A 778 26.44 29.07 1.45
N VAL A 779 25.57 29.17 2.45
CA VAL A 779 24.77 28.04 2.93
C VAL A 779 23.55 27.81 2.03
N GLU A 780 22.95 28.88 1.50
CA GLU A 780 21.72 28.80 0.72
C GLU A 780 21.80 29.63 -0.57
N VAL A 781 21.24 29.08 -1.64
CA VAL A 781 21.04 29.76 -2.92
C VAL A 781 19.59 29.60 -3.35
N GLU A 782 18.93 30.73 -3.61
CA GLU A 782 17.54 30.76 -4.04
C GLU A 782 17.42 30.82 -5.57
N PHE A 783 16.49 30.03 -6.09
CA PHE A 783 16.08 30.00 -7.48
C PHE A 783 14.59 30.31 -7.56
N PHE A 784 14.21 31.19 -8.48
CA PHE A 784 12.85 31.69 -8.64
C PHE A 784 12.27 31.13 -9.92
N LEU A 785 11.08 30.55 -9.81
CA LEU A 785 10.34 30.00 -10.92
C LEU A 785 9.19 30.94 -11.28
N THR A 786 9.20 31.46 -12.50
CA THR A 786 8.19 32.40 -13.01
C THR A 786 7.47 31.77 -14.19
N ALA A 787 6.13 31.83 -14.18
CA ALA A 787 5.32 31.32 -15.30
C ALA A 787 5.24 32.34 -16.44
N ASN A 788 4.86 31.89 -17.63
CA ASN A 788 4.49 32.78 -18.74
C ASN A 788 3.45 33.82 -18.28
N GLY A 789 3.80 35.11 -18.41
CA GLY A 789 3.01 36.24 -17.88
C GLY A 789 3.58 36.91 -16.63
N GLY A 790 4.73 36.46 -16.11
CA GLY A 790 5.50 37.16 -15.07
C GLY A 790 5.04 36.93 -13.63
N LYS A 791 4.09 36.02 -13.40
CA LYS A 791 3.65 35.64 -12.05
C LYS A 791 4.68 34.68 -11.43
N LEU A 792 5.26 35.08 -10.29
CA LEU A 792 6.11 34.19 -9.49
C LEU A 792 5.29 32.99 -9.01
N ARG A 793 5.74 31.78 -9.35
CA ARG A 793 5.10 30.52 -8.99
C ARG A 793 5.71 29.94 -7.72
N GLN A 794 7.02 29.77 -7.70
CA GLN A 794 7.69 29.02 -6.65
C GLN A 794 9.11 29.54 -6.39
N ARG A 795 9.58 29.35 -5.16
CA ARG A 795 10.96 29.61 -4.75
C ARG A 795 11.59 28.30 -4.31
N HIS A 796 12.68 27.92 -4.96
CA HIS A 796 13.48 26.75 -4.61
C HIS A 796 14.76 27.18 -3.90
N VAL A 797 15.15 26.45 -2.86
CA VAL A 797 16.36 26.75 -2.09
C VAL A 797 17.31 25.56 -2.18
N TYR A 798 18.49 25.79 -2.76
CA TYR A 798 19.59 24.86 -2.69
C TYR A 798 20.37 25.12 -1.40
N ARG A 799 20.43 24.11 -0.51
CA ARG A 799 21.21 24.16 0.73
C ARG A 799 22.55 23.46 0.53
N SER A 800 23.62 24.23 0.54
CA SER A 800 25.00 23.77 0.43
C SER A 800 25.50 23.17 1.74
N ARG A 801 26.16 22.02 1.64
CA ARG A 801 26.78 21.31 2.76
C ARG A 801 28.25 21.08 2.40
N PRO A 802 29.20 21.81 3.01
CA PRO A 802 30.61 21.77 2.62
C PRO A 802 31.27 20.38 2.69
N ASP A 803 30.75 19.51 3.56
CA ASP A 803 31.13 18.11 3.80
C ASP A 803 30.64 17.14 2.72
N ALA A 804 29.66 17.55 1.91
CA ALA A 804 29.12 16.73 0.81
C ALA A 804 29.83 16.96 -0.53
N PHE A 805 30.93 17.71 -0.55
CA PHE A 805 31.71 17.98 -1.76
C PHE A 805 32.88 17.01 -1.89
N GLU A 806 32.95 16.32 -3.02
CA GLU A 806 34.00 15.34 -3.29
C GLU A 806 35.00 15.89 -4.31
N PRO A 807 36.32 15.69 -4.11
CA PRO A 807 37.33 16.12 -5.07
C PRO A 807 37.14 15.37 -6.38
N MET A 808 36.96 16.10 -7.48
CA MET A 808 36.70 15.51 -8.79
C MET A 808 37.34 16.33 -9.90
N PRO A 809 38.24 15.75 -10.71
CA PRO A 809 38.84 16.44 -11.85
C PRO A 809 37.79 16.70 -12.94
N TYR A 810 38.08 17.63 -13.85
CA TYR A 810 37.11 18.01 -14.89
C TYR A 810 36.79 16.84 -15.81
N GLU A 811 37.75 15.96 -16.11
CA GLU A 811 37.54 14.80 -16.96
C GLU A 811 36.40 13.90 -16.45
N GLU A 812 36.34 13.66 -15.13
CA GLU A 812 35.26 12.90 -14.49
C GLU A 812 33.94 13.69 -14.48
N ILE A 813 34.00 15.00 -14.26
CA ILE A 813 32.81 15.88 -14.36
C ILE A 813 32.25 15.87 -15.79
N ALA A 814 33.11 15.83 -16.80
CA ALA A 814 32.73 15.82 -18.21
C ALA A 814 32.08 14.50 -18.63
N GLU A 815 32.50 13.37 -18.06
CA GLU A 815 31.81 12.08 -18.25
C GLU A 815 30.38 12.11 -17.73
N LEU A 816 30.13 12.79 -16.61
CA LEU A 816 28.81 12.89 -16.00
C LEU A 816 27.93 14.00 -16.60
N TYR A 817 28.53 15.15 -16.90
CA TYR A 817 27.81 16.40 -17.18
C TYR A 817 28.40 17.22 -18.33
N GLY A 818 29.29 16.68 -19.16
CA GLY A 818 30.02 17.44 -20.18
C GLY A 818 29.14 18.18 -21.20
N ARG A 819 27.91 17.67 -21.44
CA ARG A 819 26.90 18.37 -22.26
C ARG A 819 26.42 19.66 -21.62
N ASP A 820 26.28 19.70 -20.29
CA ASP A 820 25.63 20.77 -19.54
C ASP A 820 26.63 21.68 -18.80
N ILE A 821 27.82 21.16 -18.49
CA ILE A 821 28.92 21.82 -17.76
C ILE A 821 30.20 21.82 -18.64
N PRO A 822 30.41 22.88 -19.44
CA PRO A 822 31.61 23.03 -20.27
C PRO A 822 32.87 23.31 -19.46
N GLN A 823 34.04 22.94 -20.00
CA GLN A 823 35.34 23.14 -19.35
C GLN A 823 35.65 24.62 -19.12
N ASP A 824 35.39 25.47 -20.11
CA ASP A 824 35.59 26.92 -20.02
C ASP A 824 34.86 27.52 -18.80
N ASP A 825 33.70 26.96 -18.46
CA ASP A 825 32.92 27.41 -17.30
C ASP A 825 33.50 26.92 -15.97
N THR A 826 34.09 25.73 -15.89
CA THR A 826 34.77 25.22 -14.68
C THR A 826 36.14 25.85 -14.48
N ASP A 827 36.82 26.22 -15.56
CA ASP A 827 38.11 26.92 -15.54
C ASP A 827 37.97 28.36 -15.03
N SER A 828 36.79 28.97 -15.24
CA SER A 828 36.47 30.31 -14.74
C SER A 828 36.24 30.39 -13.22
N ILE A 829 36.07 29.24 -12.54
CA ILE A 829 35.78 29.18 -11.10
C ILE A 829 37.05 29.55 -10.32
N ARG A 830 36.98 30.58 -9.49
CA ARG A 830 38.10 31.01 -8.64
C ARG A 830 38.20 30.21 -7.36
N ASN A 831 39.38 30.21 -6.73
CA ASN A 831 39.53 29.61 -5.41
C ASN A 831 38.54 30.25 -4.41
N GLU A 832 37.93 29.41 -3.56
CA GLU A 832 36.84 29.76 -2.63
C GLU A 832 35.52 30.20 -3.29
N GLU A 833 35.36 30.01 -4.59
CA GLU A 833 34.09 30.20 -5.31
C GLU A 833 33.33 28.87 -5.41
N THR A 834 32.01 28.94 -5.29
CA THR A 834 31.10 27.87 -5.71
C THR A 834 30.23 28.38 -6.85
N LYS A 835 30.31 27.73 -8.01
CA LYS A 835 29.48 28.00 -9.18
C LYS A 835 28.38 26.94 -9.26
N TYR A 836 27.14 27.39 -9.25
CA TYR A 836 25.94 26.56 -9.34
C TYR A 836 25.50 26.51 -10.80
N PHE A 837 25.69 25.37 -11.43
CA PHE A 837 25.24 25.09 -12.79
C PHE A 837 23.78 24.69 -12.76
N VAL A 838 22.99 25.31 -13.63
CA VAL A 838 21.54 25.16 -13.68
C VAL A 838 21.15 24.79 -15.10
N PHE A 839 20.53 23.63 -15.29
CA PHE A 839 20.16 23.17 -16.62
C PHE A 839 18.87 22.33 -16.56
N VAL A 840 18.12 22.34 -17.65
CA VAL A 840 16.86 21.61 -17.76
C VAL A 840 17.14 20.11 -17.81
N GLY A 841 16.37 19.31 -17.09
CA GLY A 841 16.49 17.85 -17.19
C GLY A 841 16.04 17.33 -18.57
N ASP A 842 16.50 16.15 -18.98
CA ASP A 842 16.15 15.59 -20.31
C ASP A 842 14.63 15.46 -20.53
N SER A 843 13.86 15.24 -19.45
CA SER A 843 12.40 15.19 -19.47
C SER A 843 11.70 16.57 -19.46
N ARG A 844 12.45 17.66 -19.31
CA ARG A 844 12.02 19.08 -19.17
C ARG A 844 10.91 19.36 -18.16
N TRP A 845 10.75 18.52 -17.15
CA TRP A 845 9.80 18.73 -16.04
C TRP A 845 10.40 19.49 -14.84
N GLY A 846 11.65 19.91 -14.96
CA GLY A 846 12.34 20.68 -13.95
C GLY A 846 13.77 20.98 -14.36
N PHE A 847 14.54 21.45 -13.39
CA PHE A 847 15.93 21.81 -13.59
C PHE A 847 16.82 21.16 -12.53
N TYR A 848 18.02 20.79 -12.96
CA TYR A 848 19.08 20.35 -12.06
C TYR A 848 19.90 21.54 -11.61
N VAL A 849 20.37 21.48 -10.37
CA VAL A 849 21.39 22.36 -9.82
C VAL A 849 22.58 21.48 -9.40
N VAL A 850 23.73 21.73 -10.02
CA VAL A 850 24.99 21.05 -9.73
C VAL A 850 26.02 22.10 -9.30
N PRO A 851 26.42 22.14 -8.02
CA PRO A 851 27.47 23.05 -7.58
C PRO A 851 28.85 22.45 -7.81
N ILE A 852 29.77 23.26 -8.31
CA ILE A 852 31.21 22.96 -8.36
C ILE A 852 31.92 24.06 -7.58
N THR A 853 32.77 23.68 -6.63
CA THR A 853 33.61 24.61 -5.88
C THR A 853 35.08 24.38 -6.20
N ARG A 854 35.88 25.45 -6.19
CA ARG A 854 37.35 25.33 -6.30
C ARG A 854 37.97 25.65 -4.94
N ARG A 855 38.79 24.73 -4.43
CA ARG A 855 39.56 24.87 -3.18
C ARG A 855 40.98 24.38 -3.43
N ASP A 856 41.97 25.18 -3.04
CA ASP A 856 43.40 24.91 -3.25
C ASP A 856 43.72 24.50 -4.70
N GLU A 857 43.14 25.21 -5.67
CA GLU A 857 43.25 24.96 -7.12
C GLU A 857 42.66 23.63 -7.62
N LEU A 858 41.98 22.87 -6.75
CA LEU A 858 41.29 21.63 -7.12
C LEU A 858 39.78 21.86 -7.21
N LEU A 859 39.13 21.18 -8.14
CA LEU A 859 37.68 21.17 -8.28
C LEU A 859 37.06 20.13 -7.35
N TYR A 860 35.94 20.50 -6.75
CA TYR A 860 35.12 19.62 -5.94
C TYR A 860 33.67 19.69 -6.43
N LEU A 861 33.08 18.53 -6.68
CA LEU A 861 31.70 18.37 -7.10
C LEU A 861 30.81 18.23 -5.87
N GLY A 862 29.77 19.05 -5.76
CA GLY A 862 28.74 18.89 -4.74
C GLY A 862 27.51 18.14 -5.28
N PRO A 863 26.56 17.80 -4.40
CA PRO A 863 25.46 16.91 -4.75
C PRO A 863 24.51 17.56 -5.76
N LYS A 864 24.26 16.86 -6.87
CA LYS A 864 23.21 17.23 -7.83
C LYS A 864 21.85 17.25 -7.13
N ARG A 865 21.05 18.30 -7.36
CA ARG A 865 19.65 18.36 -6.92
C ARG A 865 18.72 18.70 -8.06
N PHE A 866 17.60 18.01 -8.13
CA PHE A 866 16.51 18.31 -9.04
C PHE A 866 15.49 19.23 -8.37
N PHE A 867 14.96 20.18 -9.12
CA PHE A 867 13.83 21.01 -8.74
C PHE A 867 12.77 20.92 -9.83
N ALA A 868 11.62 20.36 -9.49
CA ALA A 868 10.49 20.26 -10.41
C ALA A 868 9.90 21.64 -10.71
N PHE A 869 9.43 21.85 -11.94
CA PHE A 869 8.71 23.06 -12.32
C PHE A 869 7.30 23.10 -11.73
N GLU A 870 6.70 21.93 -11.55
CA GLU A 870 5.43 21.75 -10.88
C GLU A 870 5.62 20.70 -9.78
N ASN A 871 5.00 20.89 -8.61
CA ASN A 871 4.94 19.83 -7.61
C ASN A 871 3.96 18.76 -8.12
N ASP A 872 4.48 17.73 -8.78
CA ASP A 872 3.68 16.64 -9.37
C ASP A 872 3.03 15.71 -8.35
N LEU A 873 3.32 15.95 -7.08
CA LEU A 873 2.72 15.28 -5.94
C LEU A 873 1.93 16.35 -5.20
N SER A 874 0.64 16.08 -5.00
CA SER A 874 -0.30 17.00 -4.36
C SER A 874 0.34 17.80 -3.22
N GLU A 875 0.32 19.13 -3.33
CA GLU A 875 0.62 20.04 -2.21
C GLU A 875 -0.40 19.85 -1.07
N LEU A 876 -1.57 19.30 -1.41
CA LEU A 876 -2.65 19.01 -0.50
C LEU A 876 -2.46 17.60 0.12
N ASP A 877 -1.92 17.58 1.33
CA ASP A 877 -1.87 16.39 2.16
C ASP A 877 -3.05 16.36 3.13
N PHE A 878 -3.90 15.35 3.01
CA PHE A 878 -5.03 15.17 3.92
C PHE A 878 -4.58 14.64 5.28
N PHE A 879 -3.40 14.02 5.36
CA PHE A 879 -2.90 13.36 6.56
C PHE A 879 -1.90 14.23 7.36
N ASP A 880 -1.72 15.51 6.99
CA ASP A 880 -0.83 16.45 7.68
C ASP A 880 -1.46 17.13 8.90
N GLY A 881 -2.74 16.82 9.18
CA GLY A 881 -3.50 17.28 10.33
C GLY A 881 -4.07 18.68 10.22
N THR A 882 -4.01 19.33 9.06
CA THR A 882 -4.63 20.64 8.85
C THR A 882 -6.15 20.58 8.63
N LYS A 883 -6.67 19.38 8.37
CA LYS A 883 -8.01 19.17 7.78
C LYS A 883 -9.12 18.78 8.75
#